data_AF-A0A953YR53-F1
#
_entry.id   AF-A0A953YR53-F1
#
_cell.length_a   1.000
_cell.length_b   1.000
_cell.length_c   1.000
_cell.angle_alpha   90.00
_cell.angle_beta   90.00
_cell.angle_gamma   90.00
#
_symmetry.space_group_name_H-M   'P 1'
#
loop_
_entity.id
_entity.type
_entity.pdbx_description
1 polymer ?
#
loop_
_entity_poly.entity_id
_entity_poly.type
_entity_poly.pdbx_seq_one_letter_code
_entity_poly.pdbx_strand_id
1 'polypeptide(L)'
;MPLPKTIKLSADKRVLFLTKDLELIKKQLYEGLNLQMGDLKVEDLLDDINTDTMTPAWVCFDYDPAQLARNAYAGLFDKDGERVFKEDALINGNFEVIVSGQRKGTGSSRETAPQAEKWAGIRVVIAASFAPIHERNNINLGQVMGDHEQLKRLQAGEEIPLAEFTGGYDPVTRIMLESGGLFPFSKELADGKVDLPKLTNGQRPMNMAEKLIARHLVEGQGDPYVKPGDPVMVHVDAGYSHEFTTAQVHYFLENEYGKDYQVQNPEKFAVFEDHLLYAKGVSRFAKFSDKIGTLVEMQNHFQKHTNVRDYSAKDGISPGICHQVAREHFIDVGDFVQATDSHTCMGGASNALAYGVGATEYAGLIHSGFTFVQVPESIRFNLTGELQPGVTAKDVMLHILDTYAKREDTLNRVMEFGGPGLASISMDERATLTNMATECSAKTGICEADDKLWDWLKAQRNLSDADLADMKQRAVTPDEGAHYDGGVHTVDLAAIKPMVAEPGDPTYGKLIDDLEGVKIDIAYAGSCTAGKFDDFDYYAKVCKEAVEAGLKVHDGVKMFIQYGSEGVKKYAEEKGYPELFAKAGVEVINPGCGACIGCGPGVSETKEEVTVSAINRNFPGRSGPGKLYLASPLTVAASAFTGKITAYKEGMFKQTAAV
;
A
#
# COMPACT_ATOMS: atom_id res chain seq x y z
N MET A 1 -20.48 19.70 -4.46
CA MET A 1 -21.48 20.29 -5.38
C MET A 1 -21.51 19.43 -6.63
N PRO A 2 -22.68 19.21 -7.26
CA PRO A 2 -22.77 18.43 -8.49
C PRO A 2 -21.85 18.99 -9.56
N LEU A 3 -21.29 18.11 -10.39
CA LEU A 3 -20.49 18.54 -11.53
C LEU A 3 -21.36 19.24 -12.58
N PRO A 4 -20.80 20.21 -13.33
CA PRO A 4 -21.54 20.85 -14.42
C PRO A 4 -21.84 19.81 -15.52
N LYS A 5 -23.00 19.96 -16.18
CA LYS A 5 -23.44 19.04 -17.27
C LYS A 5 -22.46 19.00 -18.46
N THR A 6 -21.61 20.01 -18.57
CA THR A 6 -20.63 20.19 -19.61
C THR A 6 -19.33 20.71 -19.01
N ILE A 7 -18.21 20.30 -19.59
CA ILE A 7 -16.86 20.76 -19.26
C ILE A 7 -16.41 21.71 -20.36
N LYS A 8 -15.98 22.90 -19.96
CA LYS A 8 -15.30 23.89 -20.81
C LYS A 8 -14.16 24.53 -20.03
N LEU A 9 -13.12 25.03 -20.71
CA LEU A 9 -12.09 25.82 -20.05
C LEU A 9 -12.64 27.21 -19.69
N SER A 10 -12.24 27.69 -18.53
CA SER A 10 -12.49 29.04 -18.04
C SER A 10 -11.56 30.00 -18.79
N ALA A 11 -12.11 31.11 -19.29
CA ALA A 11 -11.37 32.02 -20.17
C ALA A 11 -10.14 32.66 -19.51
N ASP A 12 -10.13 32.76 -18.18
CA ASP A 12 -9.06 33.34 -17.37
C ASP A 12 -8.07 32.30 -16.82
N LYS A 13 -8.28 31.01 -17.06
CA LYS A 13 -7.47 29.93 -16.49
C LYS A 13 -6.51 29.31 -17.51
N ARG A 14 -5.50 28.61 -16.98
CA ARG A 14 -4.42 27.99 -17.76
C ARG A 14 -4.40 26.48 -17.60
N VAL A 15 -3.66 25.82 -18.48
CA VAL A 15 -3.37 24.38 -18.44
C VAL A 15 -1.90 24.19 -18.08
N LEU A 16 -1.62 23.34 -17.08
CA LEU A 16 -0.26 22.99 -16.68
C LEU A 16 0.14 21.64 -17.28
N PHE A 17 1.18 21.64 -18.12
CA PHE A 17 1.78 20.43 -18.66
C PHE A 17 2.99 20.01 -17.83
N LEU A 18 2.94 18.81 -17.28
CA LEU A 18 4.05 18.17 -16.57
C LEU A 18 4.95 17.50 -17.61
N THR A 19 5.95 18.24 -18.10
CA THR A 19 6.86 17.81 -19.17
C THR A 19 8.14 17.17 -18.64
N LYS A 20 8.74 16.27 -19.42
CA LYS A 20 10.09 15.71 -19.15
C LYS A 20 11.17 16.80 -19.16
N ASP A 21 10.97 17.88 -19.92
CA ASP A 21 11.75 19.11 -19.78
C ASP A 21 11.22 19.93 -18.59
N LEU A 22 11.91 19.87 -17.46
CA LEU A 22 11.52 20.55 -16.22
C LEU A 22 11.57 22.09 -16.35
N GLU A 23 12.33 22.65 -17.30
CA GLU A 23 12.37 24.09 -17.53
C GLU A 23 11.07 24.60 -18.16
N LEU A 24 10.41 23.79 -19.00
CA LEU A 24 9.07 24.13 -19.50
C LEU A 24 8.03 24.15 -18.37
N ILE A 25 8.16 23.28 -17.37
CA ILE A 25 7.31 23.34 -16.18
C ILE A 25 7.55 24.66 -15.43
N LYS A 26 8.81 25.02 -15.15
CA LYS A 26 9.14 26.27 -14.44
C LYS A 26 8.64 27.51 -15.18
N LYS A 27 8.79 27.57 -16.50
CA LYS A 27 8.28 28.69 -17.32
C LYS A 27 6.76 28.81 -17.24
N GLN A 28 6.04 27.69 -17.20
CA GLN A 28 4.59 27.72 -16.96
C GLN A 28 4.28 28.28 -15.57
N LEU A 29 4.94 27.78 -14.53
CA LEU A 29 4.69 28.18 -13.14
C LEU A 29 5.01 29.66 -12.87
N TYR A 30 6.15 30.16 -13.37
CA TYR A 30 6.72 31.43 -12.90
C TYR A 30 6.83 32.52 -13.97
N GLU A 31 6.77 32.17 -15.26
CA GLU A 31 6.97 33.12 -16.37
C GLU A 31 5.71 33.31 -17.23
N GLY A 32 4.60 32.62 -16.89
CA GLY A 32 3.33 32.76 -17.60
C GLY A 32 3.26 32.03 -18.95
N LEU A 33 4.21 31.14 -19.27
CA LEU A 33 4.17 30.32 -20.49
C LEU A 33 2.87 29.50 -20.54
N ASN A 34 2.05 29.67 -21.58
CA ASN A 34 0.78 28.96 -21.71
C ASN A 34 0.84 28.00 -22.89
N LEU A 35 1.22 26.75 -22.62
CA LEU A 35 1.33 25.71 -23.64
C LEU A 35 -0.06 25.20 -24.07
N GLN A 36 -0.11 24.65 -25.28
CA GLN A 36 -1.24 23.90 -25.81
C GLN A 36 -0.84 22.45 -26.03
N MET A 37 -1.80 21.53 -26.03
CA MET A 37 -1.54 20.12 -26.33
C MET A 37 -0.98 19.94 -27.76
N GLY A 38 -1.20 20.90 -28.67
CA GLY A 38 -0.59 20.92 -30.01
C GLY A 38 0.90 21.27 -30.03
N ASP A 39 1.45 21.86 -28.96
CA ASP A 39 2.87 22.24 -28.85
C ASP A 39 3.76 21.06 -28.41
N LEU A 40 3.15 19.97 -27.95
CA LEU A 40 3.81 18.83 -27.32
C LEU A 40 3.29 17.52 -27.89
N LYS A 41 4.05 16.45 -27.72
CA LYS A 41 3.57 15.07 -27.87
C LYS A 41 3.34 14.46 -26.50
N VAL A 42 2.55 13.39 -26.44
CA VAL A 42 2.30 12.66 -25.17
C VAL A 42 3.63 12.13 -24.61
N GLU A 43 4.53 11.69 -25.50
CA GLU A 43 5.87 11.22 -25.12
C GLU A 43 6.76 12.28 -24.46
N ASP A 44 6.45 13.58 -24.63
CA ASP A 44 7.18 14.69 -24.00
C ASP A 44 6.74 14.92 -22.55
N LEU A 45 5.66 14.25 -22.10
CA LEU A 45 5.09 14.39 -20.77
C LEU A 45 5.72 13.42 -19.77
N LEU A 46 5.70 13.80 -18.49
CA LEU A 46 6.16 12.94 -17.40
C LEU A 46 5.24 11.72 -17.28
N ASP A 47 5.87 10.54 -17.33
CA ASP A 47 5.27 9.24 -17.02
C ASP A 47 5.60 8.87 -15.56
N ASP A 48 4.92 7.85 -15.02
CA ASP A 48 5.26 7.23 -13.72
C ASP A 48 5.32 8.24 -12.56
N ILE A 49 4.42 9.22 -12.57
CA ILE A 49 4.36 10.25 -11.53
C ILE A 49 3.90 9.61 -10.22
N ASN A 50 4.86 9.23 -9.39
CA ASN A 50 4.61 8.62 -8.08
C ASN A 50 3.97 9.63 -7.10
N THR A 51 3.07 9.17 -6.23
CA THR A 51 2.48 9.97 -5.15
C THR A 51 3.50 10.57 -4.19
N ASP A 52 4.69 9.98 -3.99
CA ASP A 52 5.81 10.59 -3.25
C ASP A 52 6.41 11.81 -4.00
N THR A 53 6.33 11.86 -5.33
CA THR A 53 6.71 13.04 -6.13
C THR A 53 5.68 14.16 -5.96
N MET A 54 4.40 13.79 -5.92
CA MET A 54 3.27 14.73 -5.76
C MET A 54 3.19 15.28 -4.33
N THR A 55 3.29 14.43 -3.33
CA THR A 55 3.25 14.79 -1.91
C THR A 55 4.25 13.91 -1.14
N PRO A 56 5.53 14.31 -1.03
CA PRO A 56 6.51 13.56 -0.25
C PRO A 56 6.10 13.49 1.21
N ALA A 57 6.60 12.50 1.96
CA ALA A 57 6.12 12.14 3.30
C ALA A 57 5.93 13.34 4.26
N TRP A 58 6.82 14.33 4.21
CA TRP A 58 6.73 15.49 5.10
C TRP A 58 5.59 16.45 4.76
N VAL A 59 5.12 16.48 3.51
CA VAL A 59 3.94 17.24 3.10
C VAL A 59 2.70 16.62 3.74
N CYS A 60 2.64 15.29 3.77
CA CYS A 60 1.57 14.53 4.41
C CYS A 60 1.55 14.65 5.95
N PHE A 61 2.45 15.43 6.56
CA PHE A 61 2.33 15.79 7.98
C PHE A 61 1.26 16.88 8.21
N ASP A 62 0.75 17.50 7.14
CA ASP A 62 -0.46 18.30 7.18
C ASP A 62 -1.69 17.42 6.87
N TYR A 63 -2.74 17.54 7.67
CA TYR A 63 -3.99 16.80 7.44
C TYR A 63 -5.01 17.61 6.63
N ASP A 64 -4.95 18.95 6.70
CA ASP A 64 -5.82 19.87 5.97
C ASP A 64 -5.40 19.91 4.48
N PRO A 65 -6.30 19.54 3.55
CA PRO A 65 -6.04 19.61 2.11
C PRO A 65 -5.59 20.99 1.61
N ALA A 66 -6.04 22.08 2.22
CA ALA A 66 -5.62 23.43 1.84
C ALA A 66 -4.13 23.64 2.13
N GLN A 67 -3.62 23.09 3.23
CA GLN A 67 -2.20 23.15 3.59
C GLN A 67 -1.35 22.19 2.73
N LEU A 68 -1.89 21.02 2.41
CA LEU A 68 -1.27 20.07 1.48
C LEU A 68 -1.04 20.68 0.09
N ALA A 69 -2.05 21.40 -0.44
CA ALA A 69 -2.00 22.04 -1.74
C ALA A 69 -0.85 23.04 -1.90
N ARG A 70 -0.42 23.68 -0.80
CA ARG A 70 0.72 24.62 -0.78
C ARG A 70 2.02 23.96 -1.20
N ASN A 71 2.15 22.65 -1.03
CA ASN A 71 3.34 21.87 -1.37
C ASN A 71 3.06 20.76 -2.39
N ALA A 72 2.06 20.96 -3.26
CA ALA A 72 1.84 20.08 -4.40
C ALA A 72 3.12 19.96 -5.25
N TYR A 73 3.47 18.74 -5.65
CA TYR A 73 4.67 18.38 -6.41
C TYR A 73 6.01 18.71 -5.75
N ALA A 74 6.05 18.79 -4.42
CA ALA A 74 7.29 19.09 -3.69
C ALA A 74 8.40 18.05 -3.83
N GLY A 75 8.08 16.83 -4.31
CA GLY A 75 9.06 15.77 -4.56
C GLY A 75 9.69 15.83 -5.95
N LEU A 76 9.27 16.75 -6.82
CA LEU A 76 9.87 16.93 -8.14
C LEU A 76 11.07 17.88 -8.06
N PHE A 77 12.27 17.33 -8.21
CA PHE A 77 13.53 18.06 -8.19
C PHE A 77 14.14 18.15 -9.58
N ASP A 78 14.83 19.26 -9.86
CA ASP A 78 15.64 19.39 -11.06
C ASP A 78 17.04 18.78 -10.89
N LYS A 79 17.85 18.90 -11.95
CA LYS A 79 19.23 18.38 -12.00
C LYS A 79 20.16 18.99 -10.94
N ASP A 80 19.84 20.19 -10.46
CA ASP A 80 20.63 20.92 -9.47
C ASP A 80 20.15 20.60 -8.03
N GLY A 81 19.11 19.76 -7.90
CA GLY A 81 18.53 19.33 -6.63
C GLY A 81 17.53 20.33 -6.06
N GLU A 82 17.08 21.31 -6.86
CA GLU A 82 16.11 22.30 -6.46
C GLU A 82 14.69 21.85 -6.79
N ARG A 83 13.73 22.20 -5.92
CA ARG A 83 12.31 21.90 -6.18
C ARG A 83 11.83 22.65 -7.42
N VAL A 84 11.25 21.92 -8.37
CA VAL A 84 10.57 22.52 -9.55
C VAL A 84 9.36 23.32 -9.08
N PHE A 85 8.57 22.76 -8.16
CA PHE A 85 7.43 23.42 -7.53
C PHE A 85 7.84 23.96 -6.17
N LYS A 86 7.93 25.29 -6.05
CA LYS A 86 8.09 25.99 -4.77
C LYS A 86 6.75 26.00 -4.01
N GLU A 87 6.80 26.42 -2.75
CA GLU A 87 5.58 26.61 -1.95
C GLU A 87 4.60 27.54 -2.69
N ASP A 88 3.32 27.19 -2.66
CA ASP A 88 2.20 27.87 -3.32
C ASP A 88 2.31 27.98 -4.85
N ALA A 89 3.28 27.33 -5.51
CA ALA A 89 3.50 27.48 -6.95
C ALA A 89 2.30 27.03 -7.81
N LEU A 90 1.66 25.90 -7.45
CA LEU A 90 0.48 25.43 -8.18
C LEU A 90 -0.73 26.33 -7.95
N ILE A 91 -0.96 26.75 -6.70
CA ILE A 91 -2.03 27.67 -6.29
C ILE A 91 -1.93 29.00 -7.05
N ASN A 92 -0.73 29.59 -7.08
CA ASN A 92 -0.48 30.89 -7.68
C ASN A 92 -0.41 30.85 -9.21
N GLY A 93 -0.28 29.65 -9.80
CA GLY A 93 -0.10 29.46 -11.23
C GLY A 93 -1.36 29.70 -12.08
N ASN A 94 -2.53 29.82 -11.44
CA ASN A 94 -3.82 30.06 -12.07
C ASN A 94 -4.23 28.97 -13.09
N PHE A 95 -3.91 27.72 -12.76
CA PHE A 95 -4.23 26.54 -13.56
C PHE A 95 -5.58 25.95 -13.14
N GLU A 96 -6.35 25.43 -14.09
CA GLU A 96 -7.55 24.61 -13.81
C GLU A 96 -7.43 23.18 -14.33
N VAL A 97 -6.45 22.91 -15.20
CA VAL A 97 -6.17 21.59 -15.77
C VAL A 97 -4.70 21.25 -15.55
N ILE A 98 -4.41 20.00 -15.19
CA ILE A 98 -3.05 19.46 -15.15
C ILE A 98 -2.92 18.26 -16.09
N VAL A 99 -1.79 18.16 -16.79
CA VAL A 99 -1.59 17.21 -17.89
C VAL A 99 -0.30 16.41 -17.68
N SER A 100 -0.39 15.09 -17.82
CA SER A 100 0.75 14.16 -17.69
C SER A 100 0.71 13.05 -18.75
N GLY A 101 1.76 12.22 -18.78
CA GLY A 101 1.88 11.06 -19.65
C GLY A 101 1.15 9.84 -19.08
N GLN A 102 1.81 8.69 -19.10
CA GLN A 102 1.30 7.40 -18.62
C GLN A 102 1.43 7.23 -17.11
N ARG A 103 0.54 6.42 -16.53
CA ARG A 103 0.60 5.95 -15.14
C ARG A 103 0.75 7.09 -14.13
N LYS A 104 -0.16 8.06 -14.17
CA LYS A 104 -0.21 9.13 -13.15
C LYS A 104 -0.66 8.56 -11.80
N GLY A 105 0.09 8.86 -10.73
CA GLY A 105 -0.27 8.54 -9.36
C GLY A 105 0.14 7.14 -8.89
N THR A 106 1.25 6.61 -9.39
CA THR A 106 1.80 5.31 -8.94
C THR A 106 2.28 5.35 -7.49
N GLY A 107 2.48 4.18 -6.87
CA GLY A 107 3.05 4.08 -5.52
C GLY A 107 2.00 4.02 -4.40
N SER A 108 2.17 4.84 -3.36
CA SER A 108 1.36 4.75 -2.14
C SER A 108 -0.10 5.15 -2.37
N SER A 109 -1.03 4.57 -1.60
CA SER A 109 -2.47 4.88 -1.60
C SER A 109 -2.84 6.29 -1.08
N ARG A 110 -1.85 7.15 -0.86
CA ARG A 110 -2.01 8.47 -0.24
C ARG A 110 -2.94 9.34 -1.07
N GLU A 111 -4.12 9.61 -0.54
CA GLU A 111 -5.10 10.51 -1.13
C GLU A 111 -4.64 11.98 -1.09
N THR A 112 -3.64 12.31 -0.28
CA THR A 112 -3.02 13.65 -0.23
C THR A 112 -2.56 14.13 -1.61
N ALA A 113 -2.16 13.22 -2.51
CA ALA A 113 -1.69 13.56 -3.84
C ALA A 113 -2.78 14.20 -4.72
N PRO A 114 -3.94 13.56 -4.99
CA PRO A 114 -5.04 14.22 -5.70
C PRO A 114 -5.69 15.35 -4.89
N GLN A 115 -5.73 15.27 -3.55
CA GLN A 115 -6.17 16.40 -2.71
C GLN A 115 -5.35 17.67 -2.97
N ALA A 116 -4.02 17.56 -3.03
CA ALA A 116 -3.15 18.71 -3.26
C ALA A 116 -3.44 19.39 -4.61
N GLU A 117 -3.77 18.64 -5.66
CA GLU A 117 -4.18 19.19 -6.95
C GLU A 117 -5.54 19.88 -6.86
N LYS A 118 -6.54 19.18 -6.31
CA LYS A 118 -7.91 19.69 -6.20
C LYS A 118 -7.96 20.99 -5.40
N TRP A 119 -7.33 21.02 -4.23
CA TRP A 119 -7.31 22.19 -3.36
C TRP A 119 -6.38 23.30 -3.87
N ALA A 120 -5.47 23.00 -4.81
CA ALA A 120 -4.75 24.04 -5.55
C ALA A 120 -5.57 24.68 -6.69
N GLY A 121 -6.77 24.18 -6.96
CA GLY A 121 -7.68 24.71 -7.98
C GLY A 121 -7.76 23.89 -9.27
N ILE A 122 -7.12 22.72 -9.34
CA ILE A 122 -7.21 21.83 -10.49
C ILE A 122 -8.58 21.13 -10.49
N ARG A 123 -9.34 21.35 -11.57
CA ARG A 123 -10.68 20.79 -11.78
C ARG A 123 -10.67 19.57 -12.70
N VAL A 124 -9.77 19.54 -13.68
CA VAL A 124 -9.65 18.46 -14.66
C VAL A 124 -8.21 17.93 -14.67
N VAL A 125 -8.07 16.60 -14.64
CA VAL A 125 -6.78 15.93 -14.71
C VAL A 125 -6.70 15.15 -16.01
N ILE A 126 -5.67 15.38 -16.80
CA ILE A 126 -5.48 14.75 -18.11
C ILE A 126 -4.24 13.86 -18.09
N ALA A 127 -4.40 12.60 -18.46
CA ALA A 127 -3.28 11.64 -18.56
C ALA A 127 -3.56 10.58 -19.63
N ALA A 128 -2.53 9.87 -20.07
CA ALA A 128 -2.70 8.71 -20.95
C ALA A 128 -3.24 7.50 -20.16
N SER A 129 -2.87 7.39 -18.89
CA SER A 129 -3.41 6.40 -17.95
C SER A 129 -3.19 6.84 -16.50
N PHE A 130 -4.02 6.32 -15.61
CA PHE A 130 -3.97 6.57 -14.17
C PHE A 130 -3.68 5.28 -13.42
N ALA A 131 -2.94 5.36 -12.31
CA ALA A 131 -2.84 4.23 -11.40
C ALA A 131 -4.20 3.99 -10.71
N PRO A 132 -4.67 2.73 -10.56
CA PRO A 132 -6.05 2.43 -10.13
C PRO A 132 -6.48 3.08 -8.80
N ILE A 133 -5.59 3.10 -7.79
CA ILE A 133 -5.90 3.73 -6.49
C ILE A 133 -5.97 5.26 -6.63
N HIS A 134 -5.09 5.86 -7.44
CA HIS A 134 -5.11 7.30 -7.68
C HIS A 134 -6.36 7.72 -8.46
N GLU A 135 -6.76 6.95 -9.48
CA GLU A 135 -8.01 7.14 -10.21
C GLU A 135 -9.21 7.09 -9.25
N ARG A 136 -9.29 6.05 -8.41
CA ARG A 136 -10.35 5.91 -7.41
C ARG A 136 -10.41 7.09 -6.44
N ASN A 137 -9.25 7.56 -5.97
CA ASN A 137 -9.18 8.73 -5.10
C ASN A 137 -9.66 10.01 -5.80
N ASN A 138 -9.33 10.22 -7.07
CA ASN A 138 -9.87 11.35 -7.85
C ASN A 138 -11.40 11.27 -7.96
N ILE A 139 -11.94 10.08 -8.23
CA ILE A 139 -13.40 9.84 -8.30
C ILE A 139 -14.06 10.15 -6.96
N ASN A 140 -13.51 9.65 -5.85
CA ASN A 140 -14.04 9.89 -4.51
C ASN A 140 -14.05 11.39 -4.17
N LEU A 141 -13.05 12.13 -4.64
CA LEU A 141 -12.98 13.59 -4.50
C LEU A 141 -13.84 14.34 -5.54
N GLY A 142 -14.42 13.68 -6.53
CA GLY A 142 -15.18 14.34 -7.59
C GLY A 142 -14.34 15.13 -8.58
N GLN A 143 -13.06 14.79 -8.76
CA GLN A 143 -12.21 15.36 -9.82
C GLN A 143 -12.48 14.68 -11.15
N VAL A 144 -12.65 15.48 -12.20
CA VAL A 144 -12.86 14.97 -13.56
C VAL A 144 -11.53 14.54 -14.15
N MET A 145 -11.47 13.32 -14.67
CA MET A 145 -10.32 12.81 -15.42
C MET A 145 -10.68 12.68 -16.89
N GLY A 146 -9.69 12.86 -17.77
CA GLY A 146 -9.86 12.76 -19.21
C GLY A 146 -8.57 12.48 -19.96
N ASP A 147 -8.66 12.45 -21.29
CA ASP A 147 -7.54 12.17 -22.18
C ASP A 147 -7.04 13.42 -22.95
N HIS A 148 -5.91 13.26 -23.64
CA HIS A 148 -5.27 14.36 -24.38
C HIS A 148 -6.09 14.86 -25.58
N GLU A 149 -6.98 14.04 -26.15
CA GLU A 149 -7.86 14.46 -27.25
C GLU A 149 -9.02 15.32 -26.75
N GLN A 150 -9.61 14.96 -25.60
CA GLN A 150 -10.56 15.79 -24.90
C GLN A 150 -9.94 17.14 -24.54
N LEU A 151 -8.67 17.17 -24.10
CA LEU A 151 -7.97 18.42 -23.84
C LEU A 151 -7.82 19.30 -25.10
N LYS A 152 -7.45 18.71 -26.26
CA LYS A 152 -7.34 19.48 -27.52
C LYS A 152 -8.66 20.15 -27.89
N ARG A 153 -9.77 19.43 -27.73
CA ARG A 153 -11.14 19.94 -27.97
C ARG A 153 -11.50 21.08 -27.01
N LEU A 154 -11.22 20.89 -25.72
CA LEU A 154 -11.40 21.92 -24.69
C LEU A 154 -10.57 23.18 -25.00
N GLN A 155 -9.32 23.03 -25.42
CA GLN A 155 -8.44 24.13 -25.83
C GLN A 155 -8.88 24.82 -27.12
N ALA A 156 -9.57 24.11 -28.02
CA ALA A 156 -10.22 24.69 -29.19
C ALA A 156 -11.52 25.48 -28.85
N GLY A 157 -11.89 25.55 -27.56
CA GLY A 157 -13.07 26.27 -27.08
C GLY A 157 -14.36 25.43 -27.11
N GLU A 158 -14.25 24.12 -27.32
CA GLU A 158 -15.40 23.22 -27.28
C GLU A 158 -15.93 23.07 -25.84
N GLU A 159 -17.25 23.01 -25.72
CA GLU A 159 -17.94 22.64 -24.49
C GLU A 159 -18.36 21.17 -24.59
N ILE A 160 -17.63 20.29 -23.89
CA ILE A 160 -17.77 18.84 -24.00
C ILE A 160 -18.76 18.34 -22.95
N PRO A 161 -19.77 17.52 -23.30
CA PRO A 161 -20.66 16.88 -22.34
C PRO A 161 -19.90 16.10 -21.24
N LEU A 162 -20.33 16.23 -19.98
CA LEU A 162 -19.72 15.49 -18.86
C LEU A 162 -19.74 13.97 -19.09
N ALA A 163 -20.78 13.47 -19.76
CA ALA A 163 -20.93 12.06 -20.11
C ALA A 163 -19.79 11.51 -20.98
N GLU A 164 -19.05 12.34 -21.73
CA GLU A 164 -17.88 11.90 -22.48
C GLU A 164 -16.67 11.62 -21.57
N PHE A 165 -16.60 12.24 -20.38
CA PHE A 165 -15.58 11.96 -19.37
C PHE A 165 -15.99 10.80 -18.46
N THR A 166 -17.28 10.66 -18.18
CA THR A 166 -17.78 9.67 -17.21
C THR A 166 -18.29 8.37 -17.84
N GLY A 167 -18.49 8.34 -19.17
CA GLY A 167 -19.14 7.23 -19.87
C GLY A 167 -18.35 5.93 -19.91
N GLY A 168 -17.05 5.96 -19.63
CA GLY A 168 -16.21 4.76 -19.51
C GLY A 168 -16.37 4.02 -18.18
N TYR A 169 -16.98 4.65 -17.17
CA TYR A 169 -17.19 4.05 -15.86
C TYR A 169 -18.49 3.24 -15.80
N ASP A 170 -18.55 2.31 -14.85
CA ASP A 170 -19.78 1.61 -14.51
C ASP A 170 -20.86 2.62 -14.04
N PRO A 171 -22.16 2.25 -14.09
CA PRO A 171 -23.24 3.18 -13.77
C PRO A 171 -23.14 3.82 -12.38
N VAL A 172 -22.63 3.11 -11.36
CA VAL A 172 -22.56 3.63 -9.99
C VAL A 172 -21.40 4.61 -9.86
N THR A 173 -20.22 4.24 -10.36
CA THR A 173 -19.05 5.12 -10.39
C THR A 173 -19.33 6.39 -11.18
N ARG A 174 -20.04 6.26 -12.30
CA ARG A 174 -20.52 7.40 -13.09
C ARG A 174 -21.41 8.33 -12.27
N ILE A 175 -22.46 7.80 -11.62
CA ILE A 175 -23.37 8.61 -10.79
C ILE A 175 -22.58 9.29 -9.66
N MET A 176 -21.69 8.55 -8.99
CA MET A 176 -20.86 9.08 -7.90
C MET A 176 -20.03 10.29 -8.35
N LEU A 177 -19.35 10.17 -9.49
CA LEU A 177 -18.57 11.26 -10.04
C LEU A 177 -19.46 12.44 -10.43
N GLU A 178 -20.58 12.21 -11.11
CA GLU A 178 -21.53 13.25 -11.54
C GLU A 178 -22.18 14.00 -10.34
N SER A 179 -22.41 13.33 -9.21
CA SER A 179 -22.84 13.94 -7.94
C SER A 179 -21.78 14.84 -7.29
N GLY A 180 -20.52 14.78 -7.77
CA GLY A 180 -19.39 15.56 -7.27
C GLY A 180 -18.54 14.83 -6.24
N GLY A 181 -18.51 13.49 -6.28
CA GLY A 181 -17.69 12.64 -5.43
C GLY A 181 -18.48 11.81 -4.43
N LEU A 182 -17.77 11.06 -3.60
CA LEU A 182 -18.33 10.04 -2.72
C LEU A 182 -19.30 10.61 -1.67
N PHE A 183 -18.96 11.71 -1.01
CA PHE A 183 -19.83 12.27 0.04
C PHE A 183 -21.14 12.83 -0.50
N PRO A 184 -21.16 13.68 -1.55
CA PRO A 184 -22.40 14.11 -2.19
C PRO A 184 -23.26 12.93 -2.66
N PHE A 185 -22.63 11.94 -3.31
CA PHE A 185 -23.30 10.73 -3.76
C PHE A 185 -23.95 9.95 -2.61
N SER A 186 -23.21 9.72 -1.52
CA SER A 186 -23.71 9.01 -0.34
C SER A 186 -24.92 9.72 0.28
N LYS A 187 -24.93 11.06 0.28
CA LYS A 187 -26.06 11.86 0.74
C LYS A 187 -27.27 11.73 -0.18
N GLU A 188 -27.07 11.78 -1.50
CA GLU A 188 -28.15 11.59 -2.48
C GLU A 188 -28.75 10.19 -2.41
N LEU A 189 -27.93 9.17 -2.17
CA LEU A 189 -28.39 7.80 -1.94
C LEU A 189 -29.23 7.69 -0.65
N ALA A 190 -28.75 8.25 0.46
CA ALA A 190 -29.49 8.27 1.73
C ALA A 190 -30.83 9.03 1.62
N ASP A 191 -30.89 10.07 0.79
CA ASP A 191 -32.10 10.83 0.48
C ASP A 191 -33.06 10.10 -0.50
N GLY A 192 -32.68 8.92 -1.03
CA GLY A 192 -33.46 8.16 -2.01
C GLY A 192 -33.52 8.81 -3.40
N LYS A 193 -32.54 9.65 -3.74
CA LYS A 193 -32.45 10.34 -5.04
C LYS A 193 -31.69 9.56 -6.11
N VAL A 194 -30.96 8.53 -5.70
CA VAL A 194 -30.20 7.63 -6.56
C VAL A 194 -30.81 6.23 -6.49
N ASP A 195 -31.05 5.64 -7.65
CA ASP A 195 -31.40 4.23 -7.78
C ASP A 195 -30.16 3.47 -8.28
N LEU A 196 -29.76 2.41 -7.56
CA LEU A 196 -28.60 1.60 -7.93
C LEU A 196 -29.04 0.46 -8.86
N PRO A 197 -28.26 0.16 -9.91
CA PRO A 197 -28.57 -0.97 -10.78
C PRO A 197 -28.59 -2.28 -9.99
N LYS A 198 -29.59 -3.12 -10.24
CA LYS A 198 -29.69 -4.44 -9.61
C LYS A 198 -28.88 -5.47 -10.39
N LEU A 199 -28.26 -6.39 -9.67
CA LEU A 199 -27.56 -7.53 -10.21
C LEU A 199 -28.55 -8.53 -10.83
N THR A 200 -28.23 -9.00 -12.04
CA THR A 200 -29.02 -9.99 -12.80
C THR A 200 -28.11 -11.04 -13.41
N ASN A 201 -27.10 -11.49 -12.66
CA ASN A 201 -26.07 -12.39 -13.17
C ASN A 201 -26.51 -13.86 -13.26
N GLY A 202 -27.54 -14.25 -12.50
CA GLY A 202 -27.90 -15.66 -12.29
C GLY A 202 -26.81 -16.44 -11.56
N GLN A 203 -27.07 -17.72 -11.32
CA GLN A 203 -26.09 -18.62 -10.69
C GLN A 203 -24.88 -18.84 -11.61
N ARG A 204 -23.68 -18.65 -11.07
CA ARG A 204 -22.40 -18.90 -11.75
C ARG A 204 -21.31 -19.33 -10.77
N PRO A 205 -20.24 -20.00 -11.23
CA PRO A 205 -19.03 -20.21 -10.43
C PRO A 205 -18.39 -18.87 -10.07
N MET A 206 -17.93 -18.77 -8.82
CA MET A 206 -17.23 -17.61 -8.28
C MET A 206 -15.87 -17.97 -7.69
N ASN A 207 -14.87 -17.11 -7.90
CA ASN A 207 -13.59 -17.14 -7.19
C ASN A 207 -13.75 -16.66 -5.73
N MET A 208 -12.70 -16.69 -4.92
CA MET A 208 -12.80 -16.33 -3.49
C MET A 208 -13.18 -14.85 -3.31
N ALA A 209 -12.61 -13.95 -4.12
CA ALA A 209 -12.93 -12.53 -4.05
C ALA A 209 -14.41 -12.26 -4.37
N GLU A 210 -14.93 -12.85 -5.45
CA GLU A 210 -16.34 -12.78 -5.84
C GLU A 210 -17.26 -13.34 -4.75
N LYS A 211 -16.92 -14.49 -4.15
CA LYS A 211 -17.69 -15.09 -3.04
C LYS A 211 -17.75 -14.20 -1.80
N LEU A 212 -16.62 -13.61 -1.42
CA LEU A 212 -16.57 -12.70 -0.27
C LEU A 212 -17.39 -11.45 -0.57
N ILE A 213 -17.24 -10.83 -1.73
CA ILE A 213 -18.05 -9.67 -2.10
C ILE A 213 -19.54 -10.01 -2.12
N ALA A 214 -19.94 -11.14 -2.72
CA ALA A 214 -21.32 -11.59 -2.78
C ALA A 214 -21.93 -11.79 -1.39
N ARG A 215 -21.15 -12.31 -0.43
CA ARG A 215 -21.59 -12.49 0.97
C ARG A 215 -21.85 -11.17 1.69
N HIS A 216 -21.12 -10.12 1.33
CA HIS A 216 -21.20 -8.81 2.00
C HIS A 216 -22.13 -7.82 1.31
N LEU A 217 -22.85 -8.22 0.25
CA LEU A 217 -23.81 -7.35 -0.42
C LEU A 217 -24.82 -6.78 0.58
N VAL A 218 -25.01 -5.47 0.52
CA VAL A 218 -26.16 -4.83 1.18
C VAL A 218 -27.45 -5.39 0.58
N GLU A 219 -28.48 -5.58 1.43
CA GLU A 219 -29.76 -6.13 1.03
C GLU A 219 -30.41 -5.36 -0.14
N GLY A 220 -31.13 -6.09 -1.01
CA GLY A 220 -31.92 -5.49 -2.10
C GLY A 220 -31.20 -5.26 -3.42
N GLN A 221 -29.93 -5.70 -3.55
CA GLN A 221 -29.12 -5.49 -4.75
C GLN A 221 -29.30 -6.54 -5.87
N GLY A 222 -30.26 -7.46 -5.75
CA GLY A 222 -30.56 -8.45 -6.78
C GLY A 222 -29.94 -9.82 -6.49
N ASP A 223 -29.43 -10.48 -7.52
CA ASP A 223 -28.87 -11.83 -7.41
C ASP A 223 -27.65 -11.88 -6.46
N PRO A 224 -27.49 -12.93 -5.63
CA PRO A 224 -26.35 -13.10 -4.73
C PRO A 224 -25.10 -13.66 -5.46
N TYR A 225 -24.94 -13.32 -6.74
CA TYR A 225 -23.85 -13.76 -7.59
C TYR A 225 -23.27 -12.55 -8.31
N VAL A 226 -21.96 -12.36 -8.18
CA VAL A 226 -21.25 -11.21 -8.76
C VAL A 226 -20.27 -11.67 -9.84
N LYS A 227 -19.82 -10.72 -10.65
CA LYS A 227 -18.75 -10.91 -11.64
C LYS A 227 -17.87 -9.65 -11.74
N PRO A 228 -16.66 -9.73 -12.33
CA PRO A 228 -15.80 -8.57 -12.46
C PRO A 228 -16.51 -7.44 -13.22
N GLY A 229 -16.31 -6.21 -12.76
CA GLY A 229 -16.93 -5.00 -13.31
C GLY A 229 -18.31 -4.67 -12.73
N ASP A 230 -18.97 -5.58 -12.02
CA ASP A 230 -20.24 -5.27 -11.35
C ASP A 230 -20.02 -4.19 -10.27
N PRO A 231 -20.84 -3.12 -10.26
CA PRO A 231 -20.80 -2.16 -9.19
C PRO A 231 -21.75 -2.53 -8.07
N VAL A 232 -21.20 -2.74 -6.87
CA VAL A 232 -21.96 -3.19 -5.71
C VAL A 232 -21.67 -2.35 -4.48
N MET A 233 -22.62 -2.34 -3.56
CA MET A 233 -22.48 -1.80 -2.23
C MET A 233 -22.32 -2.96 -1.25
N VAL A 234 -21.32 -2.91 -0.39
CA VAL A 234 -21.03 -4.01 0.53
C VAL A 234 -20.77 -3.52 1.94
N HIS A 235 -21.17 -4.32 2.93
CA HIS A 235 -20.77 -4.14 4.31
C HIS A 235 -19.29 -4.50 4.50
N VAL A 236 -18.67 -3.94 5.54
CA VAL A 236 -17.29 -4.24 5.93
C VAL A 236 -17.30 -4.74 7.37
N ASP A 237 -16.49 -5.75 7.67
CA ASP A 237 -16.45 -6.39 8.98
C ASP A 237 -15.43 -5.76 9.91
N ALA A 238 -14.35 -5.22 9.34
CA ALA A 238 -13.31 -4.54 10.10
C ALA A 238 -12.58 -3.50 9.26
N GLY A 239 -11.88 -2.61 9.93
CA GLY A 239 -11.00 -1.66 9.29
C GLY A 239 -10.13 -0.94 10.29
N TYR A 240 -9.16 -0.18 9.79
CA TYR A 240 -8.33 0.63 10.66
C TYR A 240 -7.72 1.83 9.97
N SER A 241 -7.27 2.77 10.77
CA SER A 241 -6.40 3.86 10.35
C SER A 241 -5.20 3.95 11.28
N HIS A 242 -4.26 4.83 10.95
CA HIS A 242 -3.03 5.03 11.70
C HIS A 242 -2.74 6.54 11.76
N GLU A 243 -1.90 6.98 12.69
CA GLU A 243 -1.77 8.39 13.11
C GLU A 243 -1.44 9.33 11.94
N PHE A 244 -0.79 8.77 10.92
CA PHE A 244 -0.44 9.48 9.70
C PHE A 244 -1.64 9.82 8.79
N THR A 245 -2.75 9.07 8.86
CA THR A 245 -3.96 9.29 8.03
C THR A 245 -5.23 9.54 8.85
N THR A 246 -5.32 9.09 10.10
CA THR A 246 -6.50 9.26 10.97
C THR A 246 -6.91 10.73 11.12
N ALA A 247 -5.94 11.64 11.17
CA ALA A 247 -6.20 13.08 11.23
C ALA A 247 -7.02 13.59 10.02
N GLN A 248 -6.77 13.05 8.83
CA GLN A 248 -7.53 13.40 7.62
C GLN A 248 -8.95 12.82 7.66
N VAL A 249 -9.06 11.56 8.09
CA VAL A 249 -10.36 10.89 8.28
C VAL A 249 -11.24 11.69 9.24
N HIS A 250 -10.67 12.08 10.40
CA HIS A 250 -11.35 12.92 11.39
C HIS A 250 -11.79 14.26 10.79
N TYR A 251 -10.89 14.96 10.10
CA TYR A 251 -11.17 16.24 9.46
C TYR A 251 -12.32 16.15 8.45
N PHE A 252 -12.33 15.13 7.59
CA PHE A 252 -13.40 14.94 6.61
C PHE A 252 -14.75 14.63 7.27
N LEU A 253 -14.76 13.80 8.31
CA LEU A 253 -15.99 13.51 9.04
C LEU A 253 -16.57 14.77 9.70
N GLU A 254 -15.72 15.59 10.34
CA GLU A 254 -16.17 16.86 10.91
C GLU A 254 -16.69 17.84 9.86
N ASN A 255 -16.01 17.95 8.72
CA ASN A 255 -16.39 18.87 7.64
C ASN A 255 -17.72 18.47 6.98
N GLU A 256 -17.92 17.17 6.74
CA GLU A 256 -19.09 16.68 6.01
C GLU A 256 -20.32 16.45 6.90
N TYR A 257 -20.11 15.99 8.13
CA TYR A 257 -21.20 15.55 9.03
C TYR A 257 -21.29 16.38 10.31
N GLY A 258 -20.39 17.35 10.51
CA GLY A 258 -20.32 18.19 11.70
C GLY A 258 -19.50 17.56 12.83
N LYS A 259 -19.20 18.36 13.87
CA LYS A 259 -18.34 17.95 14.99
C LYS A 259 -18.88 16.80 15.81
N ASP A 260 -20.19 16.59 15.81
CA ASP A 260 -20.87 15.54 16.56
C ASP A 260 -21.09 14.26 15.73
N TYR A 261 -20.36 14.10 14.61
CA TYR A 261 -20.46 12.93 13.73
C TYR A 261 -20.33 11.61 14.52
N GLN A 262 -20.96 10.55 14.01
CA GLN A 262 -20.90 9.22 14.61
C GLN A 262 -20.31 8.22 13.62
N VAL A 263 -19.68 7.18 14.18
CA VAL A 263 -19.16 6.01 13.46
C VAL A 263 -20.08 4.82 13.72
N GLN A 264 -20.41 4.06 12.68
CA GLN A 264 -21.19 2.84 12.80
C GLN A 264 -20.33 1.71 13.34
N ASN A 265 -20.82 0.96 14.33
CA ASN A 265 -20.13 -0.20 14.90
C ASN A 265 -18.64 0.09 15.22
N PRO A 266 -18.33 1.09 16.07
CA PRO A 266 -16.96 1.55 16.30
C PRO A 266 -16.04 0.44 16.79
N GLU A 267 -16.60 -0.56 17.48
CA GLU A 267 -15.87 -1.74 17.90
C GLU A 267 -15.29 -2.54 16.74
N LYS A 268 -15.76 -2.40 15.49
CA LYS A 268 -15.18 -3.04 14.30
C LYS A 268 -13.91 -2.35 13.80
N PHE A 269 -13.70 -1.10 14.17
CA PHE A 269 -12.62 -0.26 13.65
C PHE A 269 -11.52 -0.05 14.69
N ALA A 270 -10.35 0.37 14.23
CA ALA A 270 -9.20 0.62 15.09
C ALA A 270 -8.34 1.80 14.63
N VAL A 271 -7.59 2.39 15.56
CA VAL A 271 -6.49 3.30 15.27
C VAL A 271 -5.16 2.74 15.75
N PHE A 272 -4.08 3.05 15.04
CA PHE A 272 -2.72 2.60 15.33
C PHE A 272 -1.73 3.76 15.41
N GLU A 273 -0.74 3.66 16.29
CA GLU A 273 0.42 4.56 16.29
C GLU A 273 1.69 3.75 16.05
N ASP A 274 2.09 3.64 14.78
CA ASP A 274 3.19 2.79 14.32
C ASP A 274 4.09 3.44 13.25
N HIS A 275 3.62 4.48 12.57
CA HIS A 275 4.30 5.10 11.43
C HIS A 275 5.35 6.16 11.83
N LEU A 276 4.96 7.10 12.69
CA LEU A 276 5.71 8.32 12.97
C LEU A 276 6.47 8.29 14.30
N LEU A 277 6.37 7.20 15.04
CA LEU A 277 6.96 7.02 16.38
C LEU A 277 8.45 7.39 16.44
N TYR A 278 9.22 6.94 15.44
CA TYR A 278 10.67 7.17 15.39
C TYR A 278 11.08 8.39 14.54
N ALA A 279 10.12 9.14 13.99
CA ALA A 279 10.40 10.22 13.06
C ALA A 279 11.23 11.36 13.70
N LYS A 280 11.06 11.61 15.01
CA LYS A 280 11.86 12.61 15.75
C LYS A 280 13.36 12.31 15.75
N GLY A 281 13.74 11.02 15.70
CA GLY A 281 15.13 10.58 15.65
C GLY A 281 15.75 10.69 14.25
N VAL A 282 14.95 10.93 13.21
CA VAL A 282 15.44 11.07 11.84
C VAL A 282 15.68 12.55 11.53
N SER A 283 16.91 12.92 11.22
CA SER A 283 17.34 14.30 10.99
C SER A 283 16.44 15.08 10.02
N ARG A 284 16.02 14.46 8.91
CA ARG A 284 15.14 15.08 7.89
C ARG A 284 13.71 15.33 8.39
N PHE A 285 13.24 14.59 9.39
CA PHE A 285 11.88 14.69 9.93
C PHE A 285 11.80 15.42 11.28
N ALA A 286 12.91 15.51 12.02
CA ALA A 286 12.97 16.19 13.32
C ALA A 286 12.41 17.63 13.28
N LYS A 287 12.63 18.35 12.17
CA LYS A 287 12.11 19.72 11.96
C LYS A 287 10.58 19.82 11.83
N PHE A 288 9.89 18.69 11.66
CA PHE A 288 8.42 18.62 11.56
C PHE A 288 7.78 18.03 12.81
N SER A 289 8.51 17.96 13.93
CA SER A 289 8.03 17.35 15.18
C SER A 289 6.70 17.92 15.66
N ASP A 290 6.46 19.22 15.48
CA ASP A 290 5.20 19.86 15.87
C ASP A 290 4.03 19.36 15.03
N LYS A 291 4.18 19.27 13.71
CA LYS A 291 3.14 18.74 12.81
C LYS A 291 2.84 17.27 13.11
N ILE A 292 3.88 16.47 13.33
CA ILE A 292 3.76 15.07 13.74
C ILE A 292 3.01 14.96 15.07
N GLY A 293 3.31 15.83 16.03
CA GLY A 293 2.57 15.93 17.30
C GLY A 293 1.09 16.21 17.09
N THR A 294 0.74 17.15 16.20
CA THR A 294 -0.66 17.44 15.84
C THR A 294 -1.38 16.23 15.26
N LEU A 295 -0.74 15.44 14.39
CA LEU A 295 -1.34 14.22 13.84
C LEU A 295 -1.67 13.19 14.93
N VAL A 296 -0.75 12.97 15.87
CA VAL A 296 -0.95 12.08 17.02
C VAL A 296 -2.06 12.60 17.94
N GLU A 297 -2.11 13.91 18.21
CA GLU A 297 -3.16 14.53 19.00
C GLU A 297 -4.55 14.37 18.34
N MET A 298 -4.64 14.55 17.03
CA MET A 298 -5.88 14.38 16.28
C MET A 298 -6.35 12.92 16.25
N GLN A 299 -5.45 11.95 16.11
CA GLN A 299 -5.81 10.55 16.25
C GLN A 299 -6.37 10.26 17.66
N ASN A 300 -5.71 10.76 18.70
CA ASN A 300 -6.18 10.58 20.08
C ASN A 300 -7.55 11.23 20.31
N HIS A 301 -7.82 12.37 19.67
CA HIS A 301 -9.15 12.99 19.71
C HIS A 301 -10.18 12.12 18.98
N PHE A 302 -9.87 11.68 17.76
CA PHE A 302 -10.73 10.79 16.98
C PHE A 302 -11.07 9.51 17.74
N GLN A 303 -10.08 8.85 18.35
CA GLN A 303 -10.27 7.63 19.13
C GLN A 303 -11.23 7.87 20.30
N LYS A 304 -11.02 8.93 21.08
CA LYS A 304 -11.89 9.28 22.23
C LYS A 304 -13.31 9.65 21.80
N HIS A 305 -13.45 10.33 20.67
CA HIS A 305 -14.74 10.76 20.12
C HIS A 305 -15.56 9.57 19.61
N THR A 306 -14.91 8.62 18.95
CA THR A 306 -15.59 7.50 18.26
C THR A 306 -15.63 6.21 19.06
N ASN A 307 -14.74 6.07 20.06
CA ASN A 307 -14.57 4.85 20.86
C ASN A 307 -14.20 3.61 20.04
N VAL A 308 -13.50 3.79 18.91
CA VAL A 308 -12.89 2.69 18.16
C VAL A 308 -11.77 2.02 18.96
N ARG A 309 -11.36 0.81 18.57
CA ARG A 309 -10.27 0.09 19.23
C ARG A 309 -8.99 0.91 19.22
N ASP A 310 -8.29 0.92 20.35
CA ASP A 310 -7.11 1.76 20.56
C ASP A 310 -5.82 0.93 20.60
N TYR A 311 -4.99 1.12 19.58
CA TYR A 311 -3.61 0.60 19.51
C TYR A 311 -2.60 1.75 19.40
N SER A 312 -2.88 2.87 20.07
CA SER A 312 -1.92 3.99 20.20
C SER A 312 -0.72 3.61 21.06
N ALA A 313 0.39 4.32 20.88
CA ALA A 313 1.64 4.00 21.56
C ALA A 313 1.54 4.37 23.05
N LYS A 314 2.19 3.59 23.91
CA LYS A 314 2.27 3.85 25.35
C LYS A 314 3.74 4.00 25.73
N ASP A 315 4.06 5.09 26.40
CA ASP A 315 5.44 5.44 26.80
C ASP A 315 6.44 5.39 25.62
N GLY A 316 5.98 5.79 24.43
CA GLY A 316 6.80 5.78 23.22
C GLY A 316 7.02 4.40 22.59
N ILE A 317 6.23 3.40 22.97
CA ILE A 317 6.28 2.04 22.42
C ILE A 317 4.94 1.71 21.73
N SER A 318 5.01 1.39 20.45
CA SER A 318 3.86 0.91 19.68
C SER A 318 3.51 -0.53 20.07
N PRO A 319 2.22 -0.92 20.13
CA PRO A 319 1.84 -2.33 20.26
C PRO A 319 2.27 -3.18 19.05
N GLY A 320 2.52 -2.55 17.90
CA GLY A 320 2.96 -3.20 16.68
C GLY A 320 2.51 -2.51 15.41
N ILE A 321 3.03 -3.00 14.29
CA ILE A 321 2.65 -2.54 12.96
C ILE A 321 1.20 -2.93 12.71
N CYS A 322 0.40 -1.98 12.23
CA CYS A 322 -1.06 -2.09 12.13
C CYS A 322 -1.54 -3.41 11.51
N HIS A 323 -0.98 -3.84 10.38
CA HIS A 323 -1.37 -5.08 9.72
C HIS A 323 -1.03 -6.35 10.51
N GLN A 324 0.11 -6.35 11.20
CA GLN A 324 0.53 -7.48 12.03
C GLN A 324 -0.44 -7.63 13.19
N VAL A 325 -0.68 -6.53 13.91
CA VAL A 325 -1.59 -6.51 15.07
C VAL A 325 -3.03 -6.80 14.64
N ALA A 326 -3.50 -6.22 13.54
CA ALA A 326 -4.86 -6.48 13.03
C ALA A 326 -5.07 -7.96 12.71
N ARG A 327 -4.11 -8.60 12.02
CA ARG A 327 -4.13 -10.04 11.72
C ARG A 327 -4.09 -10.87 13.00
N GLU A 328 -3.26 -10.50 13.97
CA GLU A 328 -3.14 -11.21 15.25
C GLU A 328 -4.40 -11.12 16.11
N HIS A 329 -5.14 -10.00 16.05
CA HIS A 329 -6.19 -9.70 17.02
C HIS A 329 -7.64 -9.76 16.50
N PHE A 330 -7.92 -9.29 15.28
CA PHE A 330 -9.33 -9.05 14.89
C PHE A 330 -9.69 -9.21 13.41
N ILE A 331 -8.75 -9.48 12.50
CA ILE A 331 -9.11 -9.88 11.12
C ILE A 331 -9.44 -11.38 11.11
N ASP A 332 -10.66 -11.73 10.78
CA ASP A 332 -11.16 -13.11 10.79
C ASP A 332 -11.32 -13.72 9.39
N VAL A 333 -11.49 -15.03 9.39
CA VAL A 333 -11.77 -15.82 8.20
C VAL A 333 -13.09 -15.39 7.57
N GLY A 334 -13.03 -15.09 6.28
CA GLY A 334 -14.21 -14.70 5.51
C GLY A 334 -14.64 -13.25 5.70
N ASP A 335 -13.86 -12.43 6.40
CA ASP A 335 -14.12 -10.99 6.55
C ASP A 335 -13.87 -10.23 5.23
N PHE A 336 -14.58 -9.12 5.06
CA PHE A 336 -14.16 -8.05 4.17
C PHE A 336 -13.63 -6.86 4.98
N VAL A 337 -12.40 -6.42 4.69
CA VAL A 337 -11.64 -5.42 5.45
C VAL A 337 -11.16 -4.28 4.55
N GLN A 338 -11.41 -3.05 4.97
CA GLN A 338 -10.84 -1.85 4.33
C GLN A 338 -10.16 -0.98 5.38
N ALA A 339 -8.98 -0.44 5.05
CA ALA A 339 -8.19 0.39 5.96
C ALA A 339 -7.44 1.49 5.21
N THR A 340 -6.89 2.49 5.90
CA THR A 340 -6.21 3.63 5.23
C THR A 340 -4.76 3.37 4.82
N ASP A 341 -4.30 2.12 4.88
CA ASP A 341 -2.95 1.74 4.46
C ASP A 341 -2.99 0.67 3.36
N SER A 342 -2.10 0.81 2.38
CA SER A 342 -2.01 -0.06 1.20
C SER A 342 -1.71 -1.53 1.51
N HIS A 343 -0.93 -1.81 2.55
CA HIS A 343 -0.48 -3.16 2.95
C HIS A 343 -1.49 -3.93 3.81
N THR A 344 -2.72 -3.39 3.92
CA THR A 344 -3.89 -4.07 4.48
C THR A 344 -4.17 -5.42 3.80
N CYS A 345 -3.72 -5.60 2.55
CA CYS A 345 -3.69 -6.86 1.82
C CYS A 345 -3.06 -8.04 2.59
N MET A 346 -2.17 -7.77 3.54
CA MET A 346 -1.62 -8.78 4.45
C MET A 346 -2.71 -9.60 5.17
N GLY A 347 -3.86 -8.99 5.46
CA GLY A 347 -5.02 -9.66 6.06
C GLY A 347 -5.54 -10.85 5.26
N GLY A 348 -5.31 -10.89 3.94
CA GLY A 348 -5.76 -12.00 3.09
C GLY A 348 -5.05 -13.32 3.33
N ALA A 349 -3.97 -13.34 4.12
CA ALA A 349 -3.41 -14.59 4.62
C ALA A 349 -4.44 -15.36 5.48
N SER A 350 -5.35 -14.64 6.15
CA SER A 350 -6.41 -15.22 6.98
C SER A 350 -7.65 -15.68 6.18
N ASN A 351 -7.56 -15.83 4.86
CA ASN A 351 -8.73 -16.10 3.99
C ASN A 351 -9.81 -15.00 4.11
N ALA A 352 -9.34 -13.74 4.20
CA ALA A 352 -10.16 -12.53 4.23
C ALA A 352 -9.91 -11.71 2.95
N LEU A 353 -10.88 -10.91 2.53
CA LEU A 353 -10.66 -9.92 1.48
C LEU A 353 -10.24 -8.63 2.18
N ALA A 354 -9.00 -8.17 2.00
CA ALA A 354 -8.49 -7.03 2.76
C ALA A 354 -7.71 -6.07 1.85
N TYR A 355 -8.00 -4.77 1.82
CA TYR A 355 -7.18 -3.83 1.04
C TYR A 355 -7.27 -2.38 1.50
N GLY A 356 -6.26 -1.60 1.12
CA GLY A 356 -6.15 -0.18 1.43
C GLY A 356 -7.08 0.70 0.59
N VAL A 357 -7.58 1.77 1.19
CA VAL A 357 -8.40 2.82 0.56
C VAL A 357 -7.94 4.21 1.02
N GLY A 358 -8.36 5.26 0.31
CA GLY A 358 -8.09 6.66 0.69
C GLY A 358 -8.86 7.12 1.92
N ALA A 359 -8.52 8.29 2.45
CA ALA A 359 -9.13 8.84 3.66
C ALA A 359 -10.63 9.19 3.45
N THR A 360 -11.00 9.71 2.27
CA THR A 360 -12.41 9.97 1.90
C THR A 360 -13.24 8.68 1.88
N GLU A 361 -12.72 7.63 1.26
CA GLU A 361 -13.41 6.33 1.16
C GLU A 361 -13.58 5.70 2.54
N TYR A 362 -12.52 5.72 3.35
CA TYR A 362 -12.58 5.21 4.71
C TYR A 362 -13.53 6.02 5.60
N ALA A 363 -13.49 7.35 5.53
CA ALA A 363 -14.42 8.22 6.26
C ALA A 363 -15.88 7.94 5.86
N GLY A 364 -16.16 7.82 4.55
CA GLY A 364 -17.48 7.45 4.05
C GLY A 364 -17.93 6.09 4.60
N LEU A 365 -17.06 5.08 4.54
CA LEU A 365 -17.30 3.74 5.05
C LEU A 365 -17.67 3.73 6.54
N ILE A 366 -16.82 4.31 7.39
CA ILE A 366 -17.04 4.20 8.84
C ILE A 366 -18.23 5.03 9.31
N HIS A 367 -18.64 6.04 8.53
CA HIS A 367 -19.86 6.79 8.78
C HIS A 367 -21.13 6.07 8.31
N SER A 368 -21.11 5.44 7.14
CA SER A 368 -22.29 4.84 6.51
C SER A 368 -22.50 3.35 6.86
N GLY A 369 -21.43 2.65 7.24
CA GLY A 369 -21.42 1.20 7.48
C GLY A 369 -21.34 0.34 6.21
N PHE A 370 -21.12 0.96 5.04
CA PHE A 370 -20.93 0.27 3.76
C PHE A 370 -19.94 1.00 2.85
N THR A 371 -19.43 0.30 1.85
CA THR A 371 -18.52 0.85 0.83
C THR A 371 -18.97 0.43 -0.57
N PHE A 372 -18.54 1.19 -1.59
CA PHE A 372 -18.82 0.87 -2.99
C PHE A 372 -17.63 0.13 -3.59
N VAL A 373 -17.90 -1.03 -4.17
CA VAL A 373 -16.90 -1.88 -4.79
C VAL A 373 -17.31 -2.14 -6.22
N GLN A 374 -16.43 -1.82 -7.17
CA GLN A 374 -16.46 -2.48 -8.46
C GLN A 374 -15.77 -3.83 -8.28
N VAL A 375 -16.49 -4.92 -8.52
CA VAL A 375 -15.96 -6.27 -8.31
C VAL A 375 -14.70 -6.45 -9.16
N PRO A 376 -13.55 -6.78 -8.55
CA PRO A 376 -12.28 -6.83 -9.26
C PRO A 376 -12.14 -8.14 -10.06
N GLU A 377 -11.39 -8.07 -11.15
CA GLU A 377 -10.83 -9.25 -11.80
C GLU A 377 -9.88 -10.01 -10.85
N SER A 378 -9.58 -11.27 -11.16
CA SER A 378 -8.66 -12.09 -10.35
C SER A 378 -7.62 -12.82 -11.19
N ILE A 379 -6.50 -13.15 -10.56
CA ILE A 379 -5.41 -13.98 -11.09
C ILE A 379 -5.07 -15.06 -10.07
N ARG A 380 -4.84 -16.30 -10.52
CA ARG A 380 -4.62 -17.45 -9.65
C ARG A 380 -3.19 -17.96 -9.72
N PHE A 381 -2.56 -18.17 -8.57
CA PHE A 381 -1.28 -18.84 -8.40
C PHE A 381 -1.46 -20.15 -7.63
N ASN A 382 -1.36 -21.27 -8.35
CA ASN A 382 -1.32 -22.61 -7.77
C ASN A 382 0.13 -22.95 -7.41
N LEU A 383 0.43 -22.94 -6.11
CA LEU A 383 1.71 -23.32 -5.57
C LEU A 383 1.84 -24.86 -5.57
N THR A 384 2.99 -25.37 -6.01
CA THR A 384 3.33 -26.80 -5.99
C THR A 384 4.72 -27.02 -5.42
N GLY A 385 5.02 -28.23 -4.94
CA GLY A 385 6.31 -28.53 -4.33
C GLY A 385 6.50 -27.85 -2.98
N GLU A 386 7.76 -27.71 -2.56
CA GLU A 386 8.16 -27.08 -1.30
C GLU A 386 9.40 -26.20 -1.54
N LEU A 387 9.51 -25.10 -0.78
CA LEU A 387 10.67 -24.21 -0.85
C LEU A 387 11.94 -24.95 -0.40
N GLN A 388 13.04 -24.71 -1.12
CA GLN A 388 14.34 -25.27 -0.75
C GLN A 388 14.93 -24.55 0.48
N PRO A 389 15.79 -25.23 1.27
CA PRO A 389 16.51 -24.56 2.34
C PRO A 389 17.25 -23.31 1.84
N GLY A 390 17.09 -22.19 2.55
CA GLY A 390 17.68 -20.90 2.14
C GLY A 390 16.76 -20.01 1.30
N VAL A 391 15.55 -20.49 0.97
CA VAL A 391 14.53 -19.77 0.19
C VAL A 391 13.30 -19.53 1.06
N THR A 392 12.65 -18.38 0.88
CA THR A 392 11.45 -17.96 1.65
C THR A 392 10.33 -17.50 0.72
N ALA A 393 9.14 -17.25 1.26
CA ALA A 393 8.04 -16.63 0.51
C ALA A 393 8.39 -15.24 -0.06
N LYS A 394 9.39 -14.55 0.50
CA LYS A 394 9.91 -13.31 -0.10
C LYS A 394 10.49 -13.56 -1.49
N ASP A 395 11.23 -14.65 -1.68
CA ASP A 395 11.82 -15.01 -2.96
C ASP A 395 10.73 -15.40 -3.98
N VAL A 396 9.66 -16.05 -3.52
CA VAL A 396 8.46 -16.33 -4.34
C VAL A 396 7.83 -15.04 -4.85
N MET A 397 7.66 -14.04 -3.97
CA MET A 397 7.07 -12.75 -4.37
C MET A 397 8.00 -11.94 -5.28
N LEU A 398 9.32 -11.98 -5.06
CA LEU A 398 10.28 -11.35 -5.97
C LEU A 398 10.23 -12.01 -7.36
N HIS A 399 10.07 -13.33 -7.44
CA HIS A 399 9.86 -14.03 -8.70
C HIS A 399 8.54 -13.61 -9.37
N ILE A 400 7.45 -13.49 -8.62
CA ILE A 400 6.15 -13.06 -9.16
C ILE A 400 6.21 -11.60 -9.65
N LEU A 401 6.90 -10.73 -8.92
CA LEU A 401 7.12 -9.33 -9.29
C LEU A 401 7.85 -9.21 -10.63
N ASP A 402 8.98 -9.90 -10.80
CA ASP A 402 9.76 -9.84 -12.04
C ASP A 402 9.08 -10.55 -13.22
N THR A 403 8.34 -11.63 -12.95
CA THR A 403 7.74 -12.46 -14.01
C THR A 403 6.38 -11.94 -14.46
N TYR A 404 5.49 -11.59 -13.54
CA TYR A 404 4.07 -11.30 -13.83
C TYR A 404 3.76 -9.81 -13.64
N ALA A 405 4.11 -9.23 -12.49
CA ALA A 405 3.74 -7.84 -12.21
C ALA A 405 4.43 -6.85 -13.15
N LYS A 406 5.69 -7.11 -13.52
CA LYS A 406 6.45 -6.35 -14.52
C LYS A 406 5.78 -6.31 -15.90
N ARG A 407 4.95 -7.31 -16.23
CA ARG A 407 4.14 -7.38 -17.46
C ARG A 407 2.72 -6.84 -17.27
N GLU A 408 2.41 -6.32 -16.08
CA GLU A 408 1.09 -5.84 -15.66
C GLU A 408 0.01 -6.94 -15.59
N ASP A 409 0.40 -8.22 -15.53
CA ASP A 409 -0.54 -9.36 -15.45
C ASP A 409 -1.38 -9.32 -14.15
N THR A 410 -0.87 -8.69 -13.10
CA THR A 410 -1.50 -8.57 -11.77
C THR A 410 -2.22 -7.24 -11.56
N LEU A 411 -2.13 -6.30 -12.52
CA LEU A 411 -2.62 -4.92 -12.36
C LEU A 411 -4.10 -4.87 -12.00
N ASN A 412 -4.42 -4.27 -10.85
CA ASN A 412 -5.77 -4.12 -10.29
C ASN A 412 -6.56 -5.42 -10.10
N ARG A 413 -5.88 -6.58 -10.08
CA ARG A 413 -6.52 -7.90 -9.86
C ARG A 413 -6.40 -8.32 -8.41
N VAL A 414 -7.26 -9.23 -7.96
CA VAL A 414 -7.03 -9.99 -6.73
C VAL A 414 -6.11 -11.17 -7.04
N MET A 415 -4.99 -11.27 -6.32
CA MET A 415 -4.07 -12.41 -6.41
C MET A 415 -4.55 -13.53 -5.48
N GLU A 416 -5.07 -14.61 -6.03
CA GLU A 416 -5.47 -15.78 -5.26
C GLU A 416 -4.34 -16.81 -5.20
N PHE A 417 -3.96 -17.23 -3.99
CA PHE A 417 -2.94 -18.24 -3.75
C PHE A 417 -3.58 -19.53 -3.21
N GLY A 418 -3.25 -20.66 -3.82
CA GLY A 418 -3.65 -21.97 -3.32
C GLY A 418 -2.90 -23.10 -4.01
N GLY A 419 -3.51 -24.27 -4.12
CA GLY A 419 -2.84 -25.47 -4.61
C GLY A 419 -2.01 -26.19 -3.53
N PRO A 420 -1.53 -27.41 -3.82
CA PRO A 420 -1.01 -28.32 -2.78
C PRO A 420 0.26 -27.81 -2.08
N GLY A 421 1.07 -27.00 -2.75
CA GLY A 421 2.28 -26.41 -2.18
C GLY A 421 2.00 -25.36 -1.11
N LEU A 422 0.80 -24.74 -1.09
CA LEU A 422 0.44 -23.75 -0.07
C LEU A 422 0.46 -24.35 1.35
N ALA A 423 0.13 -25.64 1.49
CA ALA A 423 0.20 -26.36 2.75
C ALA A 423 1.64 -26.44 3.31
N SER A 424 2.67 -26.27 2.49
CA SER A 424 4.08 -26.20 2.93
C SER A 424 4.46 -24.81 3.49
N ILE A 425 3.75 -23.76 3.09
CA ILE A 425 4.01 -22.37 3.49
C ILE A 425 3.32 -22.06 4.83
N SER A 426 4.03 -21.46 5.78
CA SER A 426 3.49 -21.07 7.09
C SER A 426 2.54 -19.88 7.01
N MET A 427 1.83 -19.56 8.09
CA MET A 427 0.94 -18.39 8.12
C MET A 427 1.69 -17.05 8.07
N ASP A 428 2.90 -17.01 8.64
CA ASP A 428 3.76 -15.83 8.51
C ASP A 428 4.25 -15.67 7.07
N GLU A 429 4.69 -16.74 6.42
CA GLU A 429 5.10 -16.67 5.03
C GLU A 429 3.93 -16.38 4.07
N ARG A 430 2.73 -16.89 4.33
CA ARG A 430 1.52 -16.49 3.57
C ARG A 430 1.21 -15.01 3.69
N ALA A 431 1.43 -14.43 4.88
CA ALA A 431 1.29 -13.01 5.05
C ALA A 431 2.34 -12.21 4.29
N THR A 432 3.54 -12.75 4.06
CA THR A 432 4.49 -12.18 3.11
C THR A 432 3.95 -12.22 1.67
N LEU A 433 3.32 -13.32 1.25
CA LEU A 433 2.70 -13.44 -0.08
C LEU A 433 1.63 -12.37 -0.30
N THR A 434 0.69 -12.24 0.64
CA THR A 434 -0.45 -11.32 0.50
C THR A 434 -0.06 -9.86 0.75
N ASN A 435 0.88 -9.59 1.67
CA ASN A 435 1.41 -8.24 1.91
C ASN A 435 2.04 -7.66 0.63
N MET A 436 2.86 -8.43 -0.08
CA MET A 436 3.54 -7.95 -1.29
C MET A 436 2.65 -7.89 -2.53
N ALA A 437 1.36 -8.25 -2.45
CA ALA A 437 0.43 -8.10 -3.57
C ALA A 437 0.31 -6.63 -4.04
N THR A 438 0.42 -5.68 -3.10
CA THR A 438 0.40 -4.25 -3.42
C THR A 438 1.56 -3.84 -4.33
N GLU A 439 2.76 -4.39 -4.11
CA GLU A 439 3.91 -4.13 -4.98
C GLU A 439 3.71 -4.72 -6.39
N CYS A 440 2.89 -5.77 -6.52
CA CYS A 440 2.47 -6.29 -7.82
C CYS A 440 1.42 -5.40 -8.52
N SER A 441 1.14 -4.20 -8.00
CA SER A 441 0.01 -3.36 -8.42
C SER A 441 -1.34 -4.08 -8.39
N ALA A 442 -1.44 -5.15 -7.61
CA ALA A 442 -2.68 -5.89 -7.41
C ALA A 442 -3.60 -5.14 -6.45
N LYS A 443 -4.90 -5.39 -6.55
CA LYS A 443 -5.89 -4.86 -5.61
C LYS A 443 -5.62 -5.40 -4.20
N THR A 444 -5.35 -6.70 -4.10
CA THR A 444 -4.98 -7.42 -2.88
C THR A 444 -4.45 -8.83 -3.19
N GLY A 445 -4.03 -9.57 -2.16
CA GLY A 445 -3.78 -11.00 -2.21
C GLY A 445 -4.62 -11.75 -1.17
N ILE A 446 -5.04 -12.99 -1.48
CA ILE A 446 -5.80 -13.86 -0.60
C ILE A 446 -5.32 -15.30 -0.70
N CYS A 447 -5.17 -15.98 0.43
CA CYS A 447 -4.83 -17.40 0.50
C CYS A 447 -6.06 -18.26 0.77
N GLU A 448 -6.07 -19.48 0.22
CA GLU A 448 -6.98 -20.53 0.68
C GLU A 448 -6.76 -20.87 2.16
N ALA A 449 -7.84 -21.22 2.84
CA ALA A 449 -7.81 -21.67 4.22
C ALA A 449 -7.46 -23.17 4.31
N ASP A 450 -6.65 -23.54 5.30
CA ASP A 450 -6.27 -24.93 5.59
C ASP A 450 -5.93 -25.12 7.09
N ASP A 451 -5.42 -26.29 7.44
CA ASP A 451 -5.09 -26.65 8.83
C ASP A 451 -4.06 -25.72 9.49
N LYS A 452 -3.12 -25.16 8.72
CA LYS A 452 -2.15 -24.19 9.26
C LYS A 452 -2.81 -22.89 9.70
N LEU A 453 -3.84 -22.44 8.98
CA LEU A 453 -4.61 -21.27 9.39
C LEU A 453 -5.35 -21.54 10.71
N TRP A 454 -5.96 -22.72 10.85
CA TRP A 454 -6.69 -23.10 12.06
C TRP A 454 -5.78 -23.20 13.27
N ASP A 455 -4.64 -23.86 13.13
CA ASP A 455 -3.66 -24.03 14.21
C ASP A 455 -3.08 -22.68 14.64
N TRP A 456 -2.76 -21.81 13.67
CA TRP A 456 -2.25 -20.47 13.95
C TRP A 456 -3.28 -19.61 14.67
N LEU A 457 -4.53 -19.54 14.19
CA LEU A 457 -5.60 -18.77 14.85
C LEU A 457 -5.86 -19.27 16.27
N LYS A 458 -5.89 -20.60 16.46
CA LYS A 458 -6.07 -21.21 17.78
C LYS A 458 -4.98 -20.79 18.75
N ALA A 459 -3.73 -20.90 18.33
CA ALA A 459 -2.58 -20.55 19.16
C ALA A 459 -2.52 -19.04 19.43
N GLN A 460 -2.71 -18.22 18.40
CA GLN A 460 -2.55 -16.78 18.48
C GLN A 460 -3.61 -16.11 19.37
N ARG A 461 -4.85 -16.59 19.33
CA ARG A 461 -6.00 -15.97 20.02
C ARG A 461 -6.58 -16.81 21.14
N ASN A 462 -5.96 -17.96 21.43
CA ASN A 462 -6.43 -18.93 22.43
C ASN A 462 -7.91 -19.31 22.23
N LEU A 463 -8.28 -19.58 20.97
CA LEU A 463 -9.67 -19.88 20.58
C LEU A 463 -10.12 -21.25 21.06
N SER A 464 -11.40 -21.38 21.41
CA SER A 464 -12.03 -22.67 21.69
C SER A 464 -12.27 -23.45 20.40
N ASP A 465 -12.53 -24.77 20.53
CA ASP A 465 -12.91 -25.59 19.37
C ASP A 465 -14.23 -25.14 18.74
N ALA A 466 -15.12 -24.52 19.52
CA ALA A 466 -16.39 -23.97 19.04
C ALA A 466 -16.16 -22.70 18.19
N ASP A 467 -15.28 -21.80 18.62
CA ASP A 467 -14.92 -20.59 17.86
C ASP A 467 -14.29 -20.97 16.51
N LEU A 468 -13.41 -21.97 16.52
CA LEU A 468 -12.80 -22.49 15.27
C LEU A 468 -13.82 -23.14 14.35
N ALA A 469 -14.80 -23.87 14.89
CA ALA A 469 -15.84 -24.50 14.08
C ALA A 469 -16.73 -23.47 13.37
N ASP A 470 -16.97 -22.31 14.00
CA ASP A 470 -17.66 -21.18 13.37
C ASP A 470 -16.80 -20.54 12.28
N MET A 471 -15.53 -20.23 12.55
CA MET A 471 -14.60 -19.67 11.55
C MET A 471 -14.44 -20.56 10.32
N LYS A 472 -14.38 -21.88 10.51
CA LYS A 472 -14.32 -22.84 9.39
C LYS A 472 -15.54 -22.78 8.47
N GLN A 473 -16.72 -22.44 8.99
CA GLN A 473 -17.93 -22.27 8.17
C GLN A 473 -17.90 -20.97 7.36
N ARG A 474 -17.18 -19.96 7.83
CA ARG A 474 -16.97 -18.69 7.11
C ARG A 474 -15.91 -18.78 6.02
N ALA A 475 -15.05 -19.79 6.04
CA ALA A 475 -14.01 -19.97 5.02
C ALA A 475 -14.58 -19.99 3.60
N VAL A 476 -13.82 -19.42 2.66
CA VAL A 476 -14.13 -19.45 1.24
C VAL A 476 -13.04 -20.21 0.48
N THR A 477 -13.49 -20.99 -0.50
CA THR A 477 -12.66 -21.63 -1.53
C THR A 477 -13.27 -21.28 -2.88
N PRO A 478 -12.49 -21.22 -3.97
CA PRO A 478 -13.04 -20.95 -5.30
C PRO A 478 -13.97 -22.10 -5.74
N ASP A 479 -15.02 -21.78 -6.50
CA ASP A 479 -15.85 -22.80 -7.16
C ASP A 479 -15.07 -23.55 -8.24
N GLU A 480 -15.45 -24.81 -8.48
CA GLU A 480 -15.01 -25.51 -9.68
C GLU A 480 -15.46 -24.74 -10.94
N GLY A 481 -14.51 -24.43 -11.82
CA GLY A 481 -14.77 -23.63 -13.02
C GLY A 481 -14.86 -22.12 -12.80
N ALA A 482 -14.45 -21.60 -11.62
CA ALA A 482 -14.29 -20.16 -11.41
C ALA A 482 -13.36 -19.54 -12.47
N HIS A 483 -13.74 -18.37 -12.97
CA HIS A 483 -12.98 -17.64 -14.01
C HIS A 483 -11.92 -16.73 -13.38
N TYR A 484 -10.78 -16.61 -14.06
CA TYR A 484 -9.67 -15.74 -13.68
C TYR A 484 -9.18 -15.00 -14.92
N ASP A 485 -9.47 -13.71 -15.02
CA ASP A 485 -9.12 -12.85 -16.16
C ASP A 485 -7.60 -12.75 -16.35
N GLY A 486 -6.84 -12.74 -15.24
CA GLY A 486 -5.37 -12.78 -15.26
C GLY A 486 -4.79 -14.19 -15.49
N GLY A 487 -5.64 -15.21 -15.66
CA GLY A 487 -5.24 -16.60 -15.86
C GLY A 487 -4.95 -17.37 -14.58
N VAL A 488 -4.67 -18.67 -14.76
CA VAL A 488 -4.29 -19.62 -13.71
C VAL A 488 -2.86 -20.09 -13.98
N HIS A 489 -1.96 -19.81 -13.03
CA HIS A 489 -0.53 -20.03 -13.16
C HIS A 489 -0.03 -21.03 -12.12
N THR A 490 0.94 -21.86 -12.47
CA THR A 490 1.60 -22.78 -11.53
C THR A 490 2.95 -22.21 -11.13
N VAL A 491 3.21 -22.11 -9.82
CA VAL A 491 4.51 -21.73 -9.27
C VAL A 491 5.11 -22.94 -8.56
N ASP A 492 6.16 -23.52 -9.13
CA ASP A 492 6.91 -24.60 -8.52
C ASP A 492 7.87 -24.04 -7.46
N LEU A 493 7.52 -24.22 -6.19
CA LEU A 493 8.29 -23.74 -5.04
C LEU A 493 9.69 -24.36 -5.00
N ALA A 494 9.88 -25.57 -5.53
CA ALA A 494 11.19 -26.22 -5.54
C ALA A 494 12.16 -25.59 -6.56
N ALA A 495 11.63 -24.86 -7.55
CA ALA A 495 12.41 -24.16 -8.57
C ALA A 495 12.78 -22.73 -8.16
N ILE A 496 12.16 -22.18 -7.12
CA ILE A 496 12.45 -20.83 -6.62
C ILE A 496 13.85 -20.79 -6.02
N LYS A 497 14.60 -19.75 -6.36
CA LYS A 497 15.97 -19.52 -5.90
C LYS A 497 16.04 -18.19 -5.13
N PRO A 498 17.07 -17.98 -4.29
CA PRO A 498 17.27 -16.71 -3.61
C PRO A 498 17.40 -15.53 -4.59
N MET A 499 16.61 -14.49 -4.36
CA MET A 499 16.50 -13.32 -5.23
C MET A 499 16.65 -12.01 -4.45
N VAL A 500 16.96 -10.95 -5.19
CA VAL A 500 16.78 -9.56 -4.73
C VAL A 500 15.96 -8.77 -5.73
N ALA A 501 15.36 -7.66 -5.29
CA ALA A 501 15.01 -6.56 -6.18
C ALA A 501 16.15 -5.52 -6.18
N GLU A 502 16.63 -5.14 -7.35
CA GLU A 502 17.62 -4.06 -7.54
C GLU A 502 17.00 -2.67 -7.26
N PRO A 503 17.80 -1.65 -6.89
CA PRO A 503 17.30 -0.32 -6.57
C PRO A 503 16.46 0.31 -7.67
N GLY A 504 15.39 1.01 -7.27
CA GLY A 504 14.55 1.80 -8.15
C GLY A 504 13.11 1.31 -8.19
N ASP A 505 12.89 0.00 -8.31
CA ASP A 505 11.55 -0.59 -8.41
C ASP A 505 11.52 -2.03 -7.87
N PRO A 506 10.48 -2.43 -7.10
CA PRO A 506 10.34 -3.80 -6.59
C PRO A 506 10.28 -4.88 -7.68
N THR A 507 9.90 -4.53 -8.91
CA THR A 507 9.84 -5.44 -10.07
C THR A 507 11.20 -5.73 -10.71
N TYR A 508 12.27 -5.07 -10.27
CA TYR A 508 13.63 -5.30 -10.79
C TYR A 508 14.29 -6.52 -10.13
N GLY A 509 13.61 -7.67 -10.21
CA GLY A 509 14.06 -8.93 -9.63
C GLY A 509 15.30 -9.49 -10.32
N LYS A 510 16.20 -10.07 -9.54
CA LYS A 510 17.42 -10.70 -10.02
C LYS A 510 17.83 -11.86 -9.11
N LEU A 511 18.29 -12.96 -9.69
CA LEU A 511 18.87 -14.06 -8.92
C LEU A 511 20.17 -13.59 -8.27
N ILE A 512 20.40 -13.96 -7.01
CA ILE A 512 21.63 -13.56 -6.31
C ILE A 512 22.88 -14.13 -6.98
N ASP A 513 22.78 -15.34 -7.55
CA ASP A 513 23.90 -15.97 -8.29
C ASP A 513 24.32 -15.15 -9.53
N ASP A 514 23.45 -14.28 -10.06
CA ASP A 514 23.72 -13.41 -11.21
C ASP A 514 24.21 -12.01 -10.80
N LEU A 515 24.39 -11.73 -9.51
CA LEU A 515 24.89 -10.44 -9.01
C LEU A 515 26.42 -10.38 -8.96
N GLU A 516 26.96 -9.29 -9.49
CA GLU A 516 28.38 -8.96 -9.37
C GLU A 516 28.68 -8.34 -7.98
N GLY A 517 28.76 -9.18 -6.95
CA GLY A 517 29.37 -8.85 -5.65
C GLY A 517 29.06 -7.44 -5.10
N VAL A 518 27.80 -7.17 -4.76
CA VAL A 518 27.35 -5.86 -4.26
C VAL A 518 27.69 -5.71 -2.78
N LYS A 519 28.63 -4.82 -2.44
CA LYS A 519 28.93 -4.46 -1.04
C LYS A 519 27.76 -3.71 -0.41
N ILE A 520 27.58 -3.89 0.89
CA ILE A 520 26.53 -3.23 1.66
C ILE A 520 27.11 -2.44 2.83
N ASP A 521 26.38 -1.43 3.27
CA ASP A 521 26.68 -0.62 4.46
C ASP A 521 25.61 -0.85 5.55
N ILE A 522 24.37 -1.18 5.13
CA ILE A 522 23.23 -1.38 6.04
C ILE A 522 22.51 -2.68 5.68
N ALA A 523 22.24 -3.49 6.70
CA ALA A 523 21.33 -4.63 6.62
C ALA A 523 20.11 -4.34 7.51
N TYR A 524 18.92 -4.22 6.91
CA TYR A 524 17.69 -3.91 7.64
C TYR A 524 16.72 -5.08 7.61
N ALA A 525 16.48 -5.66 8.77
CA ALA A 525 15.55 -6.75 9.01
C ALA A 525 14.33 -6.25 9.81
N GLY A 526 13.13 -6.75 9.49
CA GLY A 526 11.87 -6.29 10.08
C GLY A 526 10.90 -5.67 9.08
N SER A 527 9.96 -4.84 9.57
CA SER A 527 8.73 -4.35 8.90
C SER A 527 7.56 -5.36 8.90
N CYS A 528 6.39 -4.94 8.40
CA CYS A 528 5.21 -5.81 8.27
C CYS A 528 5.49 -7.04 7.38
N THR A 529 6.40 -6.91 6.40
CA THR A 529 6.75 -8.02 5.50
C THR A 529 7.68 -9.03 6.14
N ALA A 530 8.51 -8.65 7.12
CA ALA A 530 9.63 -9.48 7.57
C ALA A 530 9.99 -9.32 9.05
N GLY A 531 9.00 -9.00 9.89
CA GLY A 531 9.12 -8.82 11.34
C GLY A 531 8.24 -9.75 12.15
N LYS A 532 7.95 -10.97 11.65
CA LYS A 532 7.03 -11.95 12.25
C LYS A 532 7.78 -13.09 12.95
N PHE A 533 7.10 -14.06 13.55
CA PHE A 533 7.76 -15.12 14.31
C PHE A 533 8.76 -15.91 13.45
N ASP A 534 8.34 -16.35 12.27
CA ASP A 534 9.20 -17.12 11.35
C ASP A 534 10.41 -16.30 10.86
N ASP A 535 10.21 -15.01 10.60
CA ASP A 535 11.30 -14.13 10.17
C ASP A 535 12.38 -14.02 11.26
N PHE A 536 11.96 -13.93 12.53
CA PHE A 536 12.87 -13.91 13.68
C PHE A 536 13.60 -15.25 13.85
N ASP A 537 12.94 -16.38 13.58
CA ASP A 537 13.59 -17.68 13.55
C ASP A 537 14.64 -17.76 12.42
N TYR A 538 14.36 -17.17 11.25
CA TYR A 538 15.33 -17.06 10.15
C TYR A 538 16.53 -16.19 10.52
N TYR A 539 16.31 -15.00 11.09
CA TYR A 539 17.42 -14.14 11.54
C TYR A 539 18.26 -14.83 12.61
N ALA A 540 17.61 -15.47 13.59
CA ALA A 540 18.27 -16.19 14.66
C ALA A 540 19.08 -17.39 14.13
N LYS A 541 18.56 -18.13 13.14
CA LYS A 541 19.28 -19.24 12.49
C LYS A 541 20.63 -18.76 11.93
N VAL A 542 20.60 -17.70 11.14
CA VAL A 542 21.81 -17.14 10.50
C VAL A 542 22.76 -16.53 11.53
N CYS A 543 22.24 -15.74 12.47
CA CYS A 543 23.05 -15.11 13.53
C CYS A 543 23.72 -16.15 14.42
N LYS A 544 23.00 -17.23 14.78
CA LYS A 544 23.53 -18.32 15.59
C LYS A 544 24.69 -19.00 14.89
N GLU A 545 24.52 -19.38 13.61
CA GLU A 545 25.57 -20.02 12.84
C GLU A 545 26.82 -19.13 12.75
N ALA A 546 26.64 -17.83 12.49
CA ALA A 546 27.74 -16.87 12.43
C ALA A 546 28.46 -16.71 13.77
N VAL A 547 27.72 -16.54 14.87
CA VAL A 547 28.29 -16.40 16.22
C VAL A 547 29.03 -17.68 16.66
N GLU A 548 28.50 -18.86 16.35
CA GLU A 548 29.15 -20.15 16.61
C GLU A 548 30.45 -20.32 15.82
N ALA A 549 30.53 -19.72 14.61
CA ALA A 549 31.76 -19.63 13.83
C ALA A 549 32.74 -18.53 14.31
N GLY A 550 32.41 -17.84 15.41
CA GLY A 550 33.22 -16.74 15.95
C GLY A 550 33.10 -15.42 15.19
N LEU A 551 32.09 -15.28 14.33
CA LEU A 551 31.84 -14.06 13.57
C LEU A 551 30.91 -13.10 14.32
N LYS A 552 30.96 -11.85 13.90
CA LYS A 552 30.00 -10.79 14.21
C LYS A 552 29.61 -10.11 12.90
N VAL A 553 28.60 -9.24 12.94
CA VAL A 553 28.26 -8.35 11.82
C VAL A 553 29.55 -7.72 11.28
N HIS A 554 29.69 -7.72 9.96
CA HIS A 554 30.92 -7.35 9.26
C HIS A 554 31.36 -5.92 9.60
N ASP A 555 32.68 -5.70 9.71
CA ASP A 555 33.24 -4.37 9.96
C ASP A 555 32.82 -3.39 8.85
N GLY A 556 32.07 -2.35 9.20
CA GLY A 556 31.51 -1.39 8.24
C GLY A 556 30.06 -1.63 7.83
N VAL A 557 29.42 -2.71 8.30
CA VAL A 557 27.98 -2.93 8.16
C VAL A 557 27.27 -2.63 9.47
N LYS A 558 26.12 -1.94 9.40
CA LYS A 558 25.16 -1.84 10.50
C LYS A 558 24.00 -2.80 10.25
N MET A 559 23.70 -3.68 11.20
CA MET A 559 22.53 -4.56 11.12
C MET A 559 21.47 -4.14 12.14
N PHE A 560 20.26 -3.93 11.66
CA PHE A 560 19.09 -3.63 12.47
C PHE A 560 18.06 -4.74 12.34
N ILE A 561 17.41 -5.14 13.44
CA ILE A 561 16.24 -6.02 13.44
C ILE A 561 15.08 -5.33 14.16
N GLN A 562 13.96 -5.13 13.47
CA GLN A 562 12.76 -4.53 14.05
C GLN A 562 11.64 -5.57 14.27
N TYR A 563 11.05 -5.55 15.48
CA TYR A 563 9.88 -6.37 15.81
C TYR A 563 8.62 -5.90 15.05
N GLY A 564 7.81 -6.84 14.56
CA GLY A 564 6.52 -6.53 13.93
C GLY A 564 5.41 -6.19 14.94
N SER A 565 5.45 -6.78 16.14
CA SER A 565 4.51 -6.52 17.24
C SER A 565 5.15 -6.81 18.60
N GLU A 566 4.50 -6.36 19.68
CA GLU A 566 4.86 -6.76 21.04
C GLU A 566 4.75 -8.29 21.25
N GLY A 567 3.85 -8.96 20.52
CA GLY A 567 3.77 -10.42 20.49
C GLY A 567 5.07 -11.05 19.96
N VAL A 568 5.59 -10.54 18.85
CA VAL A 568 6.87 -10.99 18.26
C VAL A 568 8.05 -10.69 19.18
N LYS A 569 8.05 -9.52 19.82
CA LYS A 569 9.08 -9.18 20.81
C LYS A 569 9.12 -10.16 21.96
N LYS A 570 7.96 -10.44 22.57
CA LYS A 570 7.84 -11.42 23.65
C LYS A 570 8.29 -12.82 23.21
N TYR A 571 7.89 -13.26 22.03
CA TYR A 571 8.35 -14.53 21.46
C TYR A 571 9.88 -14.59 21.34
N ALA A 572 10.51 -13.54 20.83
CA ALA A 572 11.95 -13.47 20.70
C ALA A 572 12.67 -13.50 22.06
N GLU A 573 12.14 -12.79 23.06
CA GLU A 573 12.65 -12.81 24.44
C GLU A 573 12.57 -14.23 25.04
N GLU A 574 11.45 -14.92 24.89
CA GLU A 574 11.26 -16.31 25.37
C GLU A 574 12.24 -17.30 24.70
N LYS A 575 12.64 -17.03 23.46
CA LYS A 575 13.63 -17.82 22.71
C LYS A 575 15.09 -17.46 23.02
N GLY A 576 15.35 -16.39 23.76
CA GLY A 576 16.70 -15.88 24.03
C GLY A 576 17.37 -15.27 22.79
N TYR A 577 16.58 -14.76 21.84
CA TYR A 577 17.10 -14.10 20.65
C TYR A 577 17.75 -12.74 20.93
N PRO A 578 17.27 -11.89 21.87
CA PRO A 578 17.95 -10.64 22.20
C PRO A 578 19.43 -10.83 22.59
N GLU A 579 19.74 -11.84 23.40
CA GLU A 579 21.13 -12.13 23.80
C GLU A 579 21.98 -12.61 22.63
N LEU A 580 21.39 -13.40 21.72
CA LEU A 580 22.06 -13.85 20.50
C LEU A 580 22.36 -12.67 19.57
N PHE A 581 21.37 -11.81 19.31
CA PHE A 581 21.51 -10.63 18.46
C PHE A 581 22.54 -9.65 19.02
N ALA A 582 22.53 -9.41 20.33
CA ALA A 582 23.56 -8.60 20.99
C ALA A 582 24.97 -9.18 20.80
N LYS A 583 25.15 -10.50 20.92
CA LYS A 583 26.45 -11.17 20.66
C LYS A 583 26.90 -11.03 19.21
N ALA A 584 25.95 -11.11 18.27
CA ALA A 584 26.21 -10.94 16.85
C ALA A 584 26.57 -9.50 16.46
N GLY A 585 26.26 -8.50 17.31
CA GLY A 585 26.46 -7.08 17.01
C GLY A 585 25.27 -6.44 16.28
N VAL A 586 24.07 -6.99 16.46
CA VAL A 586 22.83 -6.49 15.87
C VAL A 586 22.16 -5.50 16.81
N GLU A 587 21.61 -4.41 16.24
CA GLU A 587 20.77 -3.46 16.96
C GLU A 587 19.29 -3.83 16.80
N VAL A 588 18.60 -4.02 17.92
CA VAL A 588 17.18 -4.41 17.93
C VAL A 588 16.30 -3.18 18.16
N ILE A 589 15.24 -3.05 17.35
CA ILE A 589 14.30 -1.92 17.38
C ILE A 589 12.94 -2.41 17.87
N ASN A 590 12.33 -1.64 18.78
CA ASN A 590 10.96 -1.87 19.25
C ASN A 590 9.95 -1.83 18.09
N PRO A 591 8.72 -2.36 18.31
CA PRO A 591 7.72 -2.41 17.25
C PRO A 591 7.39 -1.04 16.62
N GLY A 592 7.06 -1.06 15.33
CA GLY A 592 6.69 0.09 14.51
C GLY A 592 7.10 -0.07 13.04
N CYS A 593 6.72 0.85 12.14
CA CYS A 593 7.05 0.78 10.72
C CYS A 593 8.53 1.06 10.42
N GLY A 594 9.16 1.97 11.16
CA GLY A 594 10.61 2.20 11.10
C GLY A 594 11.11 2.67 9.73
N ALA A 595 12.25 2.11 9.31
CA ALA A 595 12.90 2.44 8.03
C ALA A 595 12.05 2.10 6.80
N CYS A 596 11.00 1.27 6.94
CA CYS A 596 10.10 0.93 5.81
C CYS A 596 9.47 2.17 5.16
N ILE A 597 9.08 3.16 5.97
CA ILE A 597 8.59 4.47 5.49
C ILE A 597 9.65 5.57 5.62
N GLY A 598 10.89 5.17 5.93
CA GLY A 598 12.00 6.07 6.14
C GLY A 598 11.98 6.83 7.47
N CYS A 599 11.26 6.30 8.48
CA CYS A 599 11.09 6.87 9.82
C CYS A 599 11.73 5.95 10.87
N GLY A 600 13.06 5.93 11.01
CA GLY A 600 13.73 5.22 12.10
C GLY A 600 15.20 4.86 11.81
N PRO A 601 15.86 4.11 12.70
CA PRO A 601 17.19 3.55 12.45
C PRO A 601 17.19 2.63 11.23
N GLY A 602 18.32 2.53 10.53
CA GLY A 602 18.45 1.72 9.30
C GLY A 602 18.09 2.43 7.99
N VAL A 603 17.72 3.72 8.07
CA VAL A 603 17.58 4.62 6.92
C VAL A 603 18.97 5.09 6.48
N SER A 604 19.24 5.09 5.17
CA SER A 604 20.50 5.65 4.63
C SER A 604 20.58 7.17 4.82
N GLU A 605 21.79 7.70 4.97
CA GLU A 605 22.06 9.13 5.14
C GLU A 605 22.69 9.76 3.88
N THR A 606 23.39 8.96 3.08
CA THR A 606 24.13 9.39 1.88
C THR A 606 23.69 8.63 0.62
N LYS A 607 24.00 9.16 -0.56
CA LYS A 607 23.64 8.51 -1.84
C LYS A 607 24.53 7.31 -2.15
N GLU A 608 25.69 7.25 -1.50
CA GLU A 608 26.72 6.24 -1.68
C GLU A 608 26.41 4.95 -0.90
N GLU A 609 25.71 5.07 0.23
CA GLU A 609 25.32 3.93 1.06
C GLU A 609 24.42 2.93 0.31
N VAL A 610 24.71 1.65 0.51
CA VAL A 610 23.94 0.54 -0.02
C VAL A 610 23.28 -0.23 1.12
N THR A 611 21.95 -0.28 1.08
CA THR A 611 21.13 -1.03 2.02
C THR A 611 20.59 -2.30 1.37
N VAL A 612 20.73 -3.44 2.03
CA VAL A 612 19.94 -4.64 1.76
C VAL A 612 18.86 -4.77 2.84
N SER A 613 17.61 -4.95 2.44
CA SER A 613 16.47 -4.80 3.35
C SER A 613 15.39 -5.85 3.12
N ALA A 614 14.77 -6.30 4.21
CA ALA A 614 13.65 -7.26 4.17
C ALA A 614 12.28 -6.59 3.96
N ILE A 615 12.25 -5.25 3.82
CA ILE A 615 11.03 -4.50 3.49
C ILE A 615 10.53 -4.80 2.07
N ASN A 616 9.38 -4.24 1.70
CA ASN A 616 8.69 -4.50 0.44
C ASN A 616 8.85 -3.41 -0.64
N ARG A 617 9.29 -2.19 -0.32
CA ARG A 617 9.43 -1.09 -1.31
C ARG A 617 10.83 -0.50 -1.34
N ASN A 618 11.36 -0.26 -2.55
CA ASN A 618 12.67 0.35 -2.77
C ASN A 618 12.70 1.49 -3.81
N PHE A 619 11.59 2.22 -3.97
CA PHE A 619 11.56 3.44 -4.76
C PHE A 619 12.61 4.47 -4.27
N PRO A 620 13.17 5.31 -5.16
CA PRO A 620 14.14 6.33 -4.77
C PRO A 620 13.63 7.21 -3.62
N GLY A 621 14.47 7.40 -2.58
CA GLY A 621 14.15 8.24 -1.41
C GLY A 621 13.34 7.55 -0.31
N ARG A 622 12.80 6.34 -0.55
CA ARG A 622 11.91 5.62 0.37
C ARG A 622 12.53 5.41 1.75
N SER A 623 13.71 4.79 1.81
CA SER A 623 14.48 4.56 3.06
C SER A 623 15.82 5.29 3.02
N GLY A 624 15.75 6.60 2.74
CA GLY A 624 16.91 7.48 2.65
C GLY A 624 17.40 7.67 1.21
N PRO A 625 18.49 8.42 1.00
CA PRO A 625 18.97 8.81 -0.32
C PRO A 625 19.84 7.75 -1.01
N GLY A 626 20.22 6.67 -0.31
CA GLY A 626 21.10 5.61 -0.80
C GLY A 626 20.41 4.60 -1.73
N LYS A 627 21.16 3.56 -2.11
CA LYS A 627 20.68 2.45 -2.93
C LYS A 627 20.04 1.38 -2.04
N LEU A 628 18.83 0.95 -2.39
CA LEU A 628 18.06 0.02 -1.58
C LEU A 628 17.72 -1.26 -2.36
N TYR A 629 18.26 -2.39 -1.91
CA TYR A 629 17.95 -3.73 -2.41
C TYR A 629 16.93 -4.40 -1.50
N LEU A 630 15.93 -5.07 -2.07
CA LEU A 630 14.97 -5.88 -1.31
C LEU A 630 15.40 -7.34 -1.35
N ALA A 631 15.36 -8.03 -0.21
CA ALA A 631 15.79 -9.42 -0.12
C ALA A 631 15.02 -10.20 0.96
N SER A 632 15.16 -11.52 0.98
CA SER A 632 14.61 -12.38 2.04
C SER A 632 15.27 -12.15 3.40
N PRO A 633 14.57 -12.46 4.52
CA PRO A 633 15.14 -12.42 5.86
C PRO A 633 16.51 -13.11 5.98
N LEU A 634 16.61 -14.31 5.39
CA LEU A 634 17.82 -15.12 5.35
C LEU A 634 18.95 -14.40 4.59
N THR A 635 18.66 -13.83 3.42
CA THR A 635 19.63 -13.09 2.62
C THR A 635 20.11 -11.83 3.34
N VAL A 636 19.22 -11.06 3.96
CA VAL A 636 19.58 -9.85 4.71
C VAL A 636 20.55 -10.18 5.84
N ALA A 637 20.21 -11.18 6.67
CA ALA A 637 21.08 -11.60 7.75
C ALA A 637 22.42 -12.13 7.25
N ALA A 638 22.44 -12.99 6.22
CA ALA A 638 23.69 -13.53 5.69
C ALA A 638 24.60 -12.41 5.14
N SER A 639 24.01 -11.46 4.43
CA SER A 639 24.71 -10.31 3.87
C SER A 639 25.35 -9.43 4.95
N ALA A 640 24.72 -9.30 6.12
CA ALA A 640 25.24 -8.53 7.25
C ALA A 640 26.57 -9.09 7.78
N PHE A 641 26.76 -10.41 7.75
CA PHE A 641 28.00 -11.06 8.19
C PHE A 641 29.07 -11.11 7.09
N THR A 642 28.69 -11.10 5.82
CA THR A 642 29.64 -11.18 4.70
C THR A 642 30.06 -9.82 4.12
N GLY A 643 29.37 -8.73 4.48
CA GLY A 643 29.64 -7.38 3.98
C GLY A 643 29.15 -7.13 2.54
N LYS A 644 28.43 -8.08 1.95
CA LYS A 644 27.91 -8.02 0.57
C LYS A 644 26.65 -8.85 0.42
N ILE A 645 25.81 -8.53 -0.57
CA ILE A 645 24.59 -9.30 -0.86
C ILE A 645 24.96 -10.78 -1.08
N THR A 646 24.44 -11.65 -0.21
CA THR A 646 24.79 -13.08 -0.18
C THR A 646 23.57 -13.92 0.17
N ALA A 647 23.26 -14.90 -0.68
CA ALA A 647 22.25 -15.91 -0.39
C ALA A 647 22.71 -16.80 0.77
N TYR A 648 21.84 -17.02 1.75
CA TYR A 648 22.16 -17.90 2.87
C TYR A 648 22.21 -19.37 2.40
N LYS A 649 23.29 -20.07 2.76
CA LYS A 649 23.42 -21.51 2.60
C LYS A 649 23.80 -22.08 3.96
N GLU A 650 23.09 -23.10 4.42
CA GLU A 650 23.39 -23.70 5.73
C GLU A 650 24.82 -24.22 5.78
N GLY A 651 25.57 -23.83 6.81
CA GLY A 651 26.98 -24.15 6.95
C GLY A 651 27.94 -23.21 6.21
N MET A 652 27.46 -22.12 5.60
CA MET A 652 28.31 -21.15 4.89
C MET A 652 29.36 -20.47 5.78
N PHE A 653 29.15 -20.41 7.10
CA PHE A 653 30.12 -19.82 8.04
C PHE A 653 31.05 -20.84 8.68
N LYS A 654 30.83 -22.14 8.45
CA LYS A 654 31.77 -23.17 8.94
C LYS A 654 33.09 -22.99 8.20
N GLN A 655 34.13 -22.61 8.93
CA GLN A 655 35.49 -22.72 8.41
C GLN A 655 35.68 -24.18 7.95
N THR A 656 35.98 -24.39 6.68
CA THR A 656 36.66 -25.63 6.29
C THR A 656 37.94 -25.61 7.10
N ALA A 657 38.04 -26.48 8.10
CA ALA A 657 39.30 -26.71 8.78
C ALA A 657 40.33 -26.97 7.69
N ALA A 658 41.22 -26.01 7.47
CA ALA A 658 42.33 -26.18 6.56
C ALA A 658 43.10 -27.43 7.04
N VAL A 659 43.07 -28.47 6.21
CA VAL A 659 43.93 -29.65 6.37
C VAL A 659 45.33 -29.28 5.95
#